data_AF-A0A9P8THM5-F1
#
_entry.id   AF-A0A9P8THM5-F1
#
_cell.length_a   1.000
_cell.length_b   1.000
_cell.length_c   1.000
_cell.angle_alpha   90.00
_cell.angle_beta   90.00
_cell.angle_gamma   90.00
#
_symmetry.space_group_name_H-M   'P 1'
#
loop_
_entity.id
_entity.type
_entity.pdbx_description
1 polymer ?
#
loop_
_entity_poly.entity_id
_entity_poly.type
_entity_poly.pdbx_seq_one_letter_code
_entity_poly.pdbx_strand_id
1 'polypeptide(L)'
;MPASSRQTTARRRRRTPRAPPQNHVKTHQHKLLDAKIAETQELARSFKTKLLKKKENEVIDQEFKDLDKPIDEEELEQIMSGVIEPPKASPQLLPLSEKDKQLKLFDSPARGIDINQQMLIKIGDSVQNIMNKDNLKWDVVIDDLYRNKDGFKGLTKTDVYQFLCQIPNNTKLPEQTISQLEQMLKDVSIGLTKEASIMMNFYANNAQISQMETMYHTLIAGGQPPAENILTLMIKGYVNAKDLKKVNEMLVEMQKQQYQPGLKTYTNILQLCVKLQAVKQGEQVFQMMKFHSLQTKPDILAYNNMIQLQVKNKDAYKAVDYYEELSDVGLTPNTYTFNALALACSKDKNFILKGWNYIEEISKRHLEPNLVTFQVMLRLAASDGDLELARALALKIDEILAENLSNQNLQESERIKKETLNYLMIAYRDFKPDHVPQSVLSKEISIIRRNTLRLADFTGLHQTIVNDSVIAKKRENLPPFLPLRNLYSQRQIVSEAHAIWNYSIIKTPGCLNRANLITFLRVLVDQGASKREFLQSFDQFTYANEEISKPAFTSLLNQGTIVESSKDSEVQIMSTVETTEPATTTLPPVLRIVKERFGQKLERETQLYRTLLSAGKRYKDLEMCETAWVERGQYRNTEAFKSLPRHVQEKKNFEFAKEMVLSMTDLNELELAVKTVSSTRTLFPWNFYLLNPLYQKLKDNGFTELCQDISFICNTAPRKNYKN
;
A
#
# COMPACT_ATOMS: atom_id res chain seq x y z
N MET A 1 51.21 -19.42 67.01
CA MET A 1 52.63 -18.98 67.12
C MET A 1 53.50 -19.96 66.37
N PRO A 2 54.56 -19.56 65.65
CA PRO A 2 54.80 -18.31 64.89
C PRO A 2 55.19 -18.59 63.39
N ALA A 3 54.86 -17.71 62.43
CA ALA A 3 55.67 -16.62 61.78
C ALA A 3 56.62 -17.10 60.64
N SER A 4 56.38 -16.74 59.36
CA SER A 4 56.92 -15.60 58.55
C SER A 4 58.44 -15.73 58.22
N SER A 5 59.05 -15.35 57.08
CA SER A 5 58.67 -14.89 55.72
C SER A 5 59.95 -14.61 54.87
N ARG A 6 59.81 -14.48 53.53
CA ARG A 6 60.67 -13.74 52.53
C ARG A 6 62.04 -14.33 52.12
N GLN A 7 62.58 -14.17 50.89
CA GLN A 7 62.15 -13.55 49.61
C GLN A 7 63.04 -14.05 48.44
N THR A 8 62.48 -13.90 47.24
CA THR A 8 62.96 -13.95 45.83
C THR A 8 64.36 -13.38 45.50
N THR A 9 65.11 -13.82 44.48
CA THR A 9 64.88 -13.48 43.04
C THR A 9 65.84 -14.19 42.04
N ALA A 10 65.23 -14.61 40.91
CA ALA A 10 65.69 -14.61 39.49
C ALA A 10 67.03 -15.24 39.02
N ARG A 11 66.92 -16.28 38.17
CA ARG A 11 67.90 -16.57 37.10
C ARG A 11 67.25 -17.25 35.88
N ARG A 12 67.14 -16.50 34.77
CA ARG A 12 66.83 -17.01 33.41
C ARG A 12 68.01 -17.86 32.91
N ARG A 13 67.75 -19.09 32.42
CA ARG A 13 68.74 -19.91 31.71
C ARG A 13 68.31 -20.24 30.28
N ARG A 14 69.35 -20.27 29.44
CA ARG A 14 69.40 -20.23 27.97
C ARG A 14 68.92 -21.52 27.30
N ARG A 15 68.38 -21.34 26.09
CA ARG A 15 67.93 -22.35 25.12
C ARG A 15 69.11 -23.08 24.46
N THR A 16 68.96 -24.37 24.24
CA THR A 16 69.76 -25.25 23.36
C THR A 16 69.03 -25.47 22.01
N PRO A 17 69.72 -25.94 20.94
CA PRO A 17 69.42 -25.58 19.56
C PRO A 17 68.38 -26.48 18.86
N ARG A 18 67.71 -25.89 17.86
CA ARG A 18 66.56 -26.38 17.10
C ARG A 18 67.05 -27.05 15.81
N ALA A 19 66.62 -28.29 15.54
CA ALA A 19 66.73 -28.91 14.22
C ALA A 19 65.76 -28.23 13.22
N PRO A 20 66.09 -28.11 11.93
CA PRO A 20 65.25 -27.42 10.96
C PRO A 20 64.07 -28.31 10.54
N PRO A 21 62.83 -27.80 10.50
CA PRO A 21 61.73 -28.50 9.85
C PRO A 21 61.87 -28.35 8.33
N GLN A 22 61.78 -29.46 7.61
CA GLN A 22 61.68 -29.48 6.15
C GLN A 22 60.42 -28.73 5.70
N ASN A 23 60.59 -27.49 5.26
CA ASN A 23 59.55 -26.74 4.56
C ASN A 23 59.43 -27.28 3.13
N HIS A 24 58.44 -28.14 2.88
CA HIS A 24 57.95 -28.33 1.51
C HIS A 24 57.29 -27.02 1.06
N VAL A 25 58.04 -26.18 0.36
CA VAL A 25 57.51 -25.03 -0.37
C VAL A 25 56.61 -25.58 -1.48
N LYS A 26 55.30 -25.66 -1.21
CA LYS A 26 54.29 -25.86 -2.28
C LYS A 26 54.45 -24.69 -3.25
N THR A 27 55.00 -24.97 -4.42
CA THR A 27 55.17 -24.02 -5.52
C THR A 27 53.82 -23.38 -5.86
N HIS A 28 53.85 -22.16 -6.39
CA HIS A 28 52.65 -21.39 -6.77
C HIS A 28 51.68 -22.20 -7.65
N GLN A 29 52.20 -23.17 -8.42
CA GLN A 29 51.43 -24.12 -9.23
C GLN A 29 50.62 -25.11 -8.39
N HIS A 30 51.15 -25.62 -7.26
CA HIS A 30 50.39 -26.49 -6.36
C HIS A 30 49.25 -25.74 -5.65
N LYS A 31 49.44 -24.47 -5.30
CA LYS A 31 48.35 -23.64 -4.74
C LYS A 31 47.26 -23.36 -5.78
N LEU A 32 47.65 -23.15 -7.05
CA LEU A 32 46.70 -22.97 -8.15
C LEU A 32 45.94 -24.27 -8.46
N LEU A 33 46.62 -25.41 -8.36
CA LEU A 33 46.02 -26.73 -8.54
C LEU A 33 45.06 -27.06 -7.40
N ASP A 34 45.45 -26.80 -6.15
CA ASP A 34 44.60 -26.98 -4.96
C ASP A 34 43.35 -26.07 -5.06
N ALA A 35 43.48 -24.85 -5.59
CA ALA A 35 42.34 -23.95 -5.84
C ALA A 35 41.40 -24.45 -6.95
N LYS A 36 41.93 -24.95 -8.07
CA LYS A 36 41.12 -25.57 -9.14
C LYS A 36 40.42 -26.85 -8.67
N ILE A 37 41.06 -27.63 -7.79
CA ILE A 37 40.45 -28.81 -7.18
C ILE A 37 39.29 -28.40 -6.25
N ALA A 38 39.45 -27.33 -5.48
CA ALA A 38 38.36 -26.82 -4.64
C ALA A 38 37.16 -26.32 -5.48
N GLU A 39 37.42 -25.60 -6.57
CA GLU A 39 36.38 -25.07 -7.48
C GLU A 39 35.62 -26.18 -8.21
N THR A 40 36.34 -27.23 -8.66
CA THR A 40 35.73 -28.41 -9.28
C THR A 40 34.92 -29.24 -8.26
N GLN A 41 35.34 -29.29 -7.00
CA GLN A 41 34.58 -29.94 -5.93
C GLN A 41 33.30 -29.17 -5.56
N GLU A 42 33.32 -27.83 -5.57
CA GLU A 42 32.10 -27.02 -5.39
C GLU A 42 31.13 -27.18 -6.56
N LEU A 43 31.62 -27.20 -7.80
CA LEU A 43 30.83 -27.50 -8.98
C LEU A 43 30.21 -28.90 -8.92
N ALA A 44 30.97 -29.91 -8.46
CA ALA A 44 30.46 -31.27 -8.27
C ALA A 44 29.38 -31.35 -7.17
N ARG A 45 29.53 -30.59 -6.07
CA ARG A 45 28.49 -30.48 -5.02
C ARG A 45 27.23 -29.79 -5.54
N SER A 46 27.38 -28.72 -6.31
CA SER A 46 26.29 -28.01 -7.00
C SER A 46 25.54 -28.91 -8.01
N PHE A 47 26.28 -29.74 -8.75
CA PHE A 47 25.67 -30.74 -9.64
C PHE A 47 24.96 -31.83 -8.85
N LYS A 48 25.55 -32.33 -7.77
CA LYS A 48 24.92 -33.34 -6.91
C LYS A 48 23.63 -32.84 -6.26
N THR A 49 23.58 -31.59 -5.79
CA THR A 49 22.36 -30.98 -5.24
C THR A 49 21.30 -30.73 -6.31
N LYS A 50 21.70 -30.37 -7.54
CA LYS A 50 20.76 -30.31 -8.68
C LYS A 50 20.23 -31.69 -9.08
N LEU A 51 21.06 -32.74 -8.99
CA LEU A 51 20.64 -34.11 -9.29
C LEU A 51 19.70 -34.67 -8.19
N LEU A 52 19.95 -34.31 -6.92
CA LEU A 52 19.05 -34.62 -5.81
C LEU A 52 17.70 -33.90 -5.95
N LYS A 53 17.69 -32.61 -6.32
CA LYS A 53 16.44 -31.88 -6.63
C LYS A 53 15.70 -32.44 -7.83
N LYS A 54 16.42 -32.96 -8.83
CA LYS A 54 15.81 -33.63 -9.99
C LYS A 54 15.18 -34.97 -9.60
N LYS A 55 15.84 -35.74 -8.72
CA LYS A 55 15.28 -36.97 -8.15
C LYS A 55 14.12 -36.73 -7.18
N GLU A 56 14.14 -35.64 -6.41
CA GLU A 56 13.00 -35.23 -5.57
C GLU A 56 11.78 -34.82 -6.44
N ASN A 57 12.01 -34.13 -7.56
CA ASN A 57 10.94 -33.82 -8.51
C ASN A 57 10.42 -35.07 -9.25
N GLU A 58 11.28 -36.03 -9.59
CA GLU A 58 10.87 -37.32 -10.20
C GLU A 58 10.11 -38.23 -9.20
N VAL A 59 10.27 -38.05 -7.90
CA VAL A 59 9.49 -38.74 -6.85
C VAL A 59 8.13 -38.06 -6.63
N ILE A 60 8.03 -36.74 -6.78
CA ILE A 60 6.76 -36.00 -6.72
C ILE A 60 5.86 -36.35 -7.92
N ASP A 61 6.43 -36.68 -9.08
CA ASP A 61 5.68 -37.14 -10.27
C ASP A 61 5.21 -38.61 -10.18
N GLN A 62 5.62 -39.38 -9.16
CA GLN A 62 5.15 -40.76 -8.94
C GLN A 62 3.99 -40.89 -7.94
N GLU A 63 3.59 -39.82 -7.23
CA GLU A 63 2.44 -39.83 -6.30
C GLU A 63 1.12 -39.30 -6.92
N PHE A 64 1.09 -38.98 -8.22
CA PHE A 64 -0.14 -38.60 -8.95
C PHE A 64 -0.54 -39.62 -10.03
N LYS A 65 -0.47 -40.91 -9.70
CA LYS A 65 -1.11 -41.99 -10.48
C LYS A 65 -2.24 -42.61 -9.68
N ASP A 66 -3.40 -41.96 -9.70
CA ASP A 66 -4.71 -42.61 -9.56
C ASP A 66 -5.80 -41.58 -9.89
N LEU A 67 -6.17 -41.51 -11.17
CA LEU A 67 -7.51 -41.20 -11.71
C LEU A 67 -7.39 -40.89 -13.21
N ASP A 68 -7.31 -41.92 -14.04
CA ASP A 68 -7.78 -41.86 -15.43
C ASP A 68 -8.31 -43.24 -15.84
N LYS A 69 -9.58 -43.28 -16.28
CA LYS A 69 -10.09 -44.31 -17.19
C LYS A 69 -10.23 -43.64 -18.57
N PRO A 70 -9.86 -44.32 -19.66
CA PRO A 70 -9.89 -43.75 -20.99
C PRO A 70 -11.32 -43.63 -21.53
N ILE A 71 -11.59 -42.56 -22.28
CA ILE A 71 -12.79 -42.37 -23.10
C ILE A 71 -12.40 -42.61 -24.56
N ASP A 72 -13.28 -43.29 -25.29
CA ASP A 72 -13.12 -43.85 -26.63
C ASP A 72 -12.61 -42.87 -27.71
N GLU A 73 -11.67 -43.37 -28.54
CA GLU A 73 -10.98 -42.66 -29.62
C GLU A 73 -11.80 -42.47 -30.92
N GLU A 74 -13.08 -42.86 -30.96
CA GLU A 74 -13.88 -42.78 -32.20
C GLU A 74 -14.57 -41.41 -32.45
N GLU A 75 -14.64 -40.50 -31.46
CA GLU A 75 -15.20 -39.14 -31.66
C GLU A 75 -14.15 -38.09 -32.09
N LEU A 76 -12.85 -38.40 -31.95
CA LEU A 76 -11.77 -37.43 -32.16
C LEU A 76 -11.37 -37.25 -33.64
N GLU A 77 -11.64 -38.24 -34.49
CA GLU A 77 -11.34 -38.15 -35.94
C GLU A 77 -12.44 -37.46 -36.77
N GLN A 78 -13.66 -37.28 -36.24
CA GLN A 78 -14.71 -36.50 -36.92
C GLN A 78 -14.63 -34.99 -36.67
N ILE A 79 -13.88 -34.54 -35.65
CA ILE A 79 -13.79 -33.12 -35.26
C ILE A 79 -12.63 -32.39 -35.98
N MET A 80 -11.67 -33.12 -36.56
CA MET A 80 -10.48 -32.54 -37.18
C MET A 80 -10.59 -32.14 -38.65
N SER A 81 -11.78 -32.20 -39.27
CA SER A 81 -11.99 -31.71 -40.64
C SER A 81 -13.13 -30.70 -40.73
N GLY A 82 -12.84 -29.42 -40.47
CA GLY A 82 -13.83 -28.36 -40.70
C GLY A 82 -13.42 -26.96 -40.25
N VAL A 83 -12.60 -26.30 -41.08
CA VAL A 83 -12.50 -24.83 -41.34
C VAL A 83 -12.43 -23.86 -40.14
N ILE A 84 -11.35 -23.07 -40.17
CA ILE A 84 -11.03 -21.93 -39.30
C ILE A 84 -12.06 -20.80 -39.42
N GLU A 85 -12.73 -20.45 -38.32
CA GLU A 85 -13.23 -19.10 -37.99
C GLU A 85 -13.11 -18.84 -36.47
N PRO A 86 -12.85 -17.61 -36.02
CA PRO A 86 -12.70 -17.28 -34.59
C PRO A 86 -14.05 -17.29 -33.86
N PRO A 87 -14.13 -17.75 -32.59
CA PRO A 87 -15.43 -17.90 -31.92
C PRO A 87 -16.03 -16.55 -31.53
N LYS A 88 -17.25 -16.32 -32.01
CA LYS A 88 -18.25 -15.40 -31.42
C LYS A 88 -19.10 -16.18 -30.41
N ALA A 89 -19.62 -15.41 -29.44
CA ALA A 89 -20.62 -15.77 -28.44
C ALA A 89 -20.15 -16.53 -27.18
N SER A 90 -20.37 -15.88 -26.04
CA SER A 90 -20.28 -16.42 -24.68
C SER A 90 -21.23 -17.61 -24.48
N PRO A 91 -20.90 -18.59 -23.63
CA PRO A 91 -21.84 -19.64 -23.25
C PRO A 91 -23.00 -19.02 -22.45
N GLN A 92 -24.24 -19.34 -22.84
CA GLN A 92 -25.42 -19.08 -22.03
C GLN A 92 -25.29 -19.84 -20.71
N LEU A 93 -25.46 -19.12 -19.60
CA LEU A 93 -25.47 -19.69 -18.25
C LEU A 93 -26.64 -20.67 -18.10
N LEU A 94 -26.33 -21.91 -17.70
CA LEU A 94 -27.32 -22.81 -17.12
C LEU A 94 -27.84 -22.22 -15.79
N PRO A 95 -29.14 -22.35 -15.47
CA PRO A 95 -29.68 -21.93 -14.19
C PRO A 95 -29.10 -22.80 -13.05
N LEU A 96 -28.59 -22.14 -12.00
CA LEU A 96 -27.99 -22.79 -10.83
C LEU A 96 -29.03 -23.54 -9.98
N SER A 97 -28.61 -24.68 -9.43
CA SER A 97 -29.35 -25.54 -8.50
C SER A 97 -29.56 -24.84 -7.15
N GLU A 98 -30.66 -25.15 -6.46
CA GLU A 98 -31.01 -24.54 -5.16
C GLU A 98 -29.96 -24.74 -4.05
N LYS A 99 -29.06 -25.73 -4.19
CA LYS A 99 -27.93 -25.92 -3.26
C LYS A 99 -26.89 -24.80 -3.35
N ASP A 100 -26.73 -24.14 -4.49
CA ASP A 100 -25.77 -23.03 -4.68
C ASP A 100 -26.27 -21.72 -4.05
N LYS A 101 -27.55 -21.65 -3.64
CA LYS A 101 -28.12 -20.51 -2.91
C LYS A 101 -27.79 -20.52 -1.41
N GLN A 102 -27.19 -21.60 -0.87
CA GLN A 102 -26.92 -21.75 0.57
C GLN A 102 -25.51 -21.33 1.01
N LEU A 103 -24.60 -20.99 0.10
CA LEU A 103 -23.37 -20.25 0.43
C LEU A 103 -23.66 -18.74 0.46
N LYS A 104 -24.56 -18.35 1.36
CA LYS A 104 -24.75 -16.95 1.72
C LYS A 104 -23.54 -16.50 2.54
N LEU A 105 -22.71 -15.64 1.96
CA LEU A 105 -21.70 -14.86 2.68
C LEU A 105 -22.33 -13.75 3.57
N PHE A 106 -23.66 -13.76 3.70
CA PHE A 106 -24.48 -12.73 4.31
C PHE A 106 -25.64 -13.43 5.01
N ASP A 107 -25.48 -13.65 6.31
CA ASP A 107 -26.52 -13.73 7.34
C ASP A 107 -25.87 -14.41 8.56
N SER A 108 -25.35 -13.62 9.50
CA SER A 108 -24.98 -14.10 10.83
C SER A 108 -26.09 -13.74 11.83
N PRO A 109 -26.49 -14.68 12.71
CA PRO A 109 -27.47 -14.43 13.76
C PRO A 109 -26.88 -13.58 14.89
N ALA A 110 -27.58 -12.52 15.26
CA ALA A 110 -27.20 -11.59 16.32
C ALA A 110 -27.04 -12.32 17.67
N ARG A 111 -25.86 -12.21 18.29
CA ARG A 111 -25.69 -12.44 19.73
C ARG A 111 -25.86 -11.09 20.43
N GLY A 112 -26.96 -10.94 21.18
CA GLY A 112 -27.32 -9.69 21.86
C GLY A 112 -26.40 -9.33 23.03
N ILE A 113 -26.28 -8.02 23.28
CA ILE A 113 -25.59 -7.43 24.44
C ILE A 113 -26.54 -7.48 25.65
N ASP A 114 -26.06 -7.93 26.81
CA ASP A 114 -26.84 -8.07 28.03
C ASP A 114 -26.86 -6.74 28.81
N ILE A 115 -27.97 -6.00 28.70
CA ILE A 115 -28.18 -4.69 29.36
C ILE A 115 -29.24 -4.85 30.45
N ASN A 116 -28.98 -4.33 31.65
CA ASN A 116 -29.93 -4.37 32.77
C ASN A 116 -31.30 -3.74 32.37
N GLN A 117 -32.40 -4.36 32.79
CA GLN A 117 -33.77 -3.93 32.51
C GLN A 117 -34.07 -2.48 32.92
N GLN A 118 -33.47 -1.98 34.01
CA GLN A 118 -33.65 -0.58 34.45
C GLN A 118 -32.96 0.43 33.50
N MET A 119 -31.86 0.02 32.86
CA MET A 119 -31.16 0.81 31.84
C MET A 119 -31.90 0.77 30.50
N LEU A 120 -32.46 -0.39 30.13
CA LEU A 120 -33.29 -0.54 28.91
C LEU A 120 -34.52 0.38 28.94
N ILE A 121 -35.18 0.51 30.10
CA ILE A 121 -36.32 1.43 30.29
C ILE A 121 -35.91 2.91 30.15
N LYS A 122 -34.67 3.25 30.53
CA LYS A 122 -34.13 4.61 30.43
C LYS A 122 -33.66 4.97 29.01
N ILE A 123 -33.09 4.02 28.28
CA ILE A 123 -32.59 4.22 26.90
C ILE A 123 -33.74 4.29 25.88
N GLY A 124 -34.88 3.64 26.11
CA GLY A 124 -36.06 3.75 25.24
C GLY A 124 -35.87 3.10 23.86
N ASP A 125 -36.36 3.73 22.78
CA ASP A 125 -36.35 3.18 21.42
C ASP A 125 -34.93 3.03 20.82
N SER A 126 -33.96 3.75 21.38
CA SER A 126 -32.56 3.76 20.94
C SER A 126 -31.82 2.45 21.22
N VAL A 127 -32.44 1.53 21.99
CA VAL A 127 -31.96 0.16 22.22
C VAL A 127 -31.87 -0.64 20.91
N GLN A 128 -32.74 -0.34 19.92
CA GLN A 128 -32.69 -1.01 18.61
C GLN A 128 -31.35 -0.79 17.87
N ASN A 129 -30.66 0.33 18.17
CA ASN A 129 -29.35 0.63 17.61
C ASN A 129 -28.20 -0.16 18.27
N ILE A 130 -28.44 -0.83 19.40
CA ILE A 130 -27.43 -1.60 20.16
C ILE A 130 -27.47 -3.10 19.80
N MET A 131 -28.54 -3.57 19.13
CA MET A 131 -28.80 -5.00 18.96
C MET A 131 -27.94 -5.70 17.89
N ASN A 132 -27.33 -4.96 16.96
CA ASN A 132 -26.51 -5.54 15.90
C ASN A 132 -25.03 -5.19 16.10
N LYS A 133 -24.14 -6.17 15.95
CA LYS A 133 -22.68 -6.02 16.02
C LYS A 133 -22.12 -4.92 15.10
N ASP A 134 -22.86 -4.56 14.05
CA ASP A 134 -22.49 -3.55 13.07
C ASP A 134 -22.93 -2.12 13.41
N ASN A 135 -23.76 -1.92 14.45
CA ASN A 135 -24.22 -0.60 14.88
C ASN A 135 -23.61 -0.22 16.25
N LEU A 136 -22.33 0.12 16.25
CA LEU A 136 -21.60 0.69 17.39
C LEU A 136 -21.92 2.19 17.60
N LYS A 137 -23.20 2.58 17.54
CA LYS A 137 -23.63 3.99 17.69
C LYS A 137 -23.84 4.37 19.15
N TRP A 138 -22.78 4.23 19.95
CA TRP A 138 -22.78 4.63 21.36
C TRP A 138 -22.95 6.14 21.53
N ASP A 139 -22.58 6.93 20.53
CA ASP A 139 -22.86 8.37 20.46
C ASP A 139 -24.35 8.67 20.56
N VAL A 140 -25.18 8.03 19.73
CA VAL A 140 -26.65 8.22 19.73
C VAL A 140 -27.26 7.74 21.04
N VAL A 141 -26.82 6.59 21.54
CA VAL A 141 -27.32 6.03 22.81
C VAL A 141 -27.03 6.96 23.98
N ILE A 142 -25.85 7.57 24.01
CA ILE A 142 -25.43 8.46 25.09
C ILE A 142 -26.11 9.82 24.95
N ASP A 143 -26.25 10.35 23.73
CA ASP A 143 -27.01 11.57 23.46
C ASP A 143 -28.49 11.42 23.86
N ASP A 144 -29.11 10.28 23.56
CA ASP A 144 -30.50 10.00 23.95
C ASP A 144 -30.65 9.80 25.45
N LEU A 145 -29.69 9.14 26.10
CA LEU A 145 -29.64 9.01 27.56
C LEU A 145 -29.50 10.38 28.25
N TYR A 146 -28.74 11.29 27.65
CA TYR A 146 -28.57 12.66 28.13
C TYR A 146 -29.84 13.50 27.92
N ARG A 147 -30.51 13.37 26.76
CA ARG A 147 -31.67 14.19 26.39
C ARG A 147 -32.99 13.73 27.01
N ASN A 148 -33.21 12.43 27.21
CA ASN A 148 -34.57 11.94 27.48
C ASN A 148 -34.91 11.59 28.95
N LYS A 149 -33.99 11.24 29.88
CA LYS A 149 -34.39 10.80 31.26
C LYS A 149 -33.33 10.94 32.37
N ASP A 150 -33.10 12.15 32.87
CA ASP A 150 -32.26 12.46 34.06
C ASP A 150 -30.84 11.83 34.07
N GLY A 151 -30.33 11.41 32.91
CA GLY A 151 -29.06 10.69 32.78
C GLY A 151 -28.95 9.48 33.72
N PHE A 152 -27.84 9.42 34.46
CA PHE A 152 -27.58 8.34 35.42
C PHE A 152 -28.29 8.51 36.79
N LYS A 153 -29.09 9.55 36.99
CA LYS A 153 -29.77 9.79 38.28
C LYS A 153 -30.77 8.67 38.58
N GLY A 154 -30.74 8.18 39.81
CA GLY A 154 -31.59 7.09 40.31
C GLY A 154 -31.07 5.67 40.04
N LEU A 155 -29.90 5.51 39.40
CA LEU A 155 -29.27 4.21 39.17
C LEU A 155 -28.21 3.90 40.23
N THR A 156 -27.97 2.61 40.50
CA THR A 156 -26.87 2.22 41.40
C THR A 156 -25.52 2.45 40.72
N LYS A 157 -24.50 2.79 41.52
CA LYS A 157 -23.10 2.96 41.04
C LYS A 157 -22.58 1.73 40.30
N THR A 158 -23.05 0.54 40.69
CA THR A 158 -22.74 -0.75 40.06
C THR A 158 -23.36 -0.89 38.68
N ASP A 159 -24.61 -0.48 38.49
CA ASP A 159 -25.30 -0.56 37.18
C ASP A 159 -24.67 0.39 36.16
N VAL A 160 -24.35 1.62 36.60
CA VAL A 160 -23.67 2.60 35.75
C VAL A 160 -22.29 2.10 35.33
N TYR A 161 -21.53 1.51 36.26
CA TYR A 161 -20.24 0.92 35.95
C TYR A 161 -20.35 -0.26 34.98
N GLN A 162 -21.30 -1.17 35.21
CA GLN A 162 -21.54 -2.31 34.31
C GLN A 162 -21.91 -1.84 32.90
N PHE A 163 -22.77 -0.82 32.77
CA PHE A 163 -23.12 -0.22 31.49
C PHE A 163 -21.91 0.39 30.78
N LEU A 164 -21.11 1.19 31.49
CA LEU A 164 -19.90 1.81 30.90
C LEU A 164 -18.86 0.76 30.49
N CYS A 165 -18.78 -0.37 31.19
CA CYS A 165 -17.95 -1.51 30.79
C CYS A 165 -18.46 -2.22 29.53
N GLN A 166 -19.72 -2.08 29.15
CA GLN A 166 -20.24 -2.58 27.86
C GLN A 166 -19.82 -1.71 26.68
N ILE A 167 -19.44 -0.44 26.92
CA ILE A 167 -18.90 0.44 25.87
C ILE A 167 -17.52 -0.11 25.48
N PRO A 168 -17.29 -0.48 24.20
CA PRO A 168 -16.02 -1.03 23.79
C PRO A 168 -14.85 -0.08 24.10
N ASN A 169 -13.75 -0.63 24.60
CA ASN A 169 -12.57 0.14 25.01
C ASN A 169 -11.88 0.92 23.89
N ASN A 170 -12.29 0.75 22.63
CA ASN A 170 -11.75 1.41 21.44
C ASN A 170 -12.75 2.36 20.76
N THR A 171 -13.91 2.63 21.39
CA THR A 171 -14.94 3.50 20.83
C THR A 171 -14.42 4.95 20.79
N LYS A 172 -14.48 5.56 19.60
CA LYS A 172 -14.25 7.00 19.43
C LYS A 172 -15.59 7.70 19.55
N LEU A 173 -15.67 8.66 20.46
CA LEU A 173 -16.89 9.40 20.75
C LEU A 173 -16.67 10.87 20.38
N PRO A 174 -17.67 11.59 19.86
CA PRO A 174 -17.60 13.02 19.67
C PRO A 174 -17.28 13.75 20.98
N GLU A 175 -16.56 14.87 20.90
CA GLU A 175 -16.19 15.67 22.07
C GLU A 175 -17.42 16.12 22.88
N GLN A 176 -18.50 16.48 22.21
CA GLN A 176 -19.77 16.85 22.84
C GLN A 176 -20.35 15.71 23.69
N THR A 177 -20.37 14.49 23.16
CA THR A 177 -20.85 13.30 23.86
C THR A 177 -19.97 12.95 25.06
N ILE A 178 -18.64 13.16 24.96
CA ILE A 178 -17.72 12.97 26.10
C ILE A 178 -18.00 13.98 27.20
N SER A 179 -18.23 15.26 26.86
CA SER A 179 -18.59 16.28 27.85
C SER A 179 -19.94 15.98 28.53
N GLN A 180 -20.91 15.45 27.79
CA GLN A 180 -22.18 14.99 28.35
C GLN A 180 -21.97 13.82 29.32
N LEU A 181 -21.17 12.82 28.96
CA LEU A 181 -20.81 11.72 29.88
C LEU A 181 -20.12 12.22 31.14
N GLU A 182 -19.19 13.18 31.00
CA GLU A 182 -18.49 13.76 32.14
C GLU A 182 -19.45 14.43 33.13
N GLN A 183 -20.45 15.16 32.64
CA GLN A 183 -21.49 15.78 33.45
C GLN A 183 -22.37 14.73 34.13
N MET A 184 -22.79 13.71 33.38
CA MET A 184 -23.61 12.62 33.91
C MET A 184 -22.90 11.80 34.99
N LEU A 185 -21.57 11.65 34.89
CA LEU A 185 -20.77 10.96 35.89
C LEU A 185 -20.58 11.79 37.17
N LYS A 186 -20.32 13.11 37.02
CA LYS A 186 -20.23 14.03 38.16
C LYS A 186 -21.49 14.03 39.03
N ASP A 187 -22.66 13.86 38.42
CA ASP A 187 -23.94 13.81 39.13
C ASP A 187 -24.14 12.55 40.00
N VAL A 188 -23.38 11.45 39.80
CA VAL A 188 -23.58 10.16 40.47
C VAL A 188 -22.52 9.83 41.53
N SER A 189 -21.42 10.59 41.59
CA SER A 189 -20.36 10.42 42.61
C SER A 189 -19.83 8.96 42.71
N ILE A 190 -19.56 8.29 41.59
CA ILE A 190 -18.98 6.94 41.45
C ILE A 190 -17.49 6.91 41.88
N GLY A 191 -17.03 7.78 42.77
CA GLY A 191 -15.67 7.74 43.31
C GLY A 191 -14.59 8.13 42.29
N LEU A 192 -13.73 9.06 42.72
CA LEU A 192 -12.79 9.78 41.87
C LEU A 192 -11.94 8.89 40.94
N THR A 193 -11.52 7.71 41.40
CA THR A 193 -10.57 6.85 40.67
C THR A 193 -11.19 6.03 39.55
N LYS A 194 -12.41 5.52 39.73
CA LYS A 194 -13.09 4.69 38.72
C LYS A 194 -13.66 5.54 37.60
N GLU A 195 -14.27 6.67 37.95
CA GLU A 195 -14.74 7.69 37.01
C GLU A 195 -13.58 8.22 36.17
N ALA A 196 -12.48 8.60 36.82
CA ALA A 196 -11.32 9.12 36.11
C ALA A 196 -10.68 8.07 35.20
N SER A 197 -10.62 6.79 35.59
CA SER A 197 -10.11 5.73 34.71
C SER A 197 -10.95 5.55 33.45
N ILE A 198 -12.29 5.65 33.56
CA ILE A 198 -13.20 5.52 32.42
C ILE A 198 -13.04 6.74 31.49
N MET A 199 -13.11 7.95 32.05
CA MET A 199 -12.96 9.19 31.30
C MET A 199 -11.58 9.31 30.65
N MET A 200 -10.51 8.98 31.36
CA MET A 200 -9.16 8.92 30.78
C MET A 200 -9.07 7.94 29.63
N ASN A 201 -9.72 6.77 29.69
CA ASN A 201 -9.72 5.85 28.54
C ASN A 201 -10.41 6.46 27.31
N PHE A 202 -11.51 7.20 27.49
CA PHE A 202 -12.17 7.93 26.41
C PHE A 202 -11.29 9.07 25.86
N TYR A 203 -10.70 9.90 26.73
CA TYR A 203 -9.76 10.94 26.31
C TYR A 203 -8.55 10.35 25.56
N ALA A 204 -8.04 9.19 26.00
CA ALA A 204 -6.95 8.47 25.33
C ALA A 204 -7.32 8.11 23.88
N ASN A 205 -8.51 7.56 23.67
CA ASN A 205 -8.99 7.09 22.37
C ASN A 205 -9.24 8.24 21.38
N ASN A 206 -9.66 9.40 21.89
CA ASN A 206 -9.97 10.58 21.09
C ASN A 206 -8.81 11.57 20.97
N ALA A 207 -7.62 11.21 21.47
CA ALA A 207 -6.40 12.03 21.45
C ALA A 207 -6.54 13.39 22.17
N GLN A 208 -7.43 13.49 23.16
CA GLN A 208 -7.62 14.67 24.01
C GLN A 208 -6.64 14.65 25.20
N ILE A 209 -5.36 14.85 24.91
CA ILE A 209 -4.28 14.68 25.89
C ILE A 209 -4.31 15.78 26.96
N SER A 210 -4.71 17.01 26.62
CA SER A 210 -4.78 18.13 27.57
C SER A 210 -5.76 17.85 28.71
N GLN A 211 -6.97 17.38 28.38
CA GLN A 211 -8.00 16.99 29.36
C GLN A 211 -7.56 15.77 30.18
N MET A 212 -6.79 14.86 29.58
CA MET A 212 -6.20 13.73 30.29
C MET A 212 -5.14 14.17 31.30
N GLU A 213 -4.27 15.12 30.94
CA GLU A 213 -3.23 15.68 31.83
C GLU A 213 -3.83 16.47 32.99
N THR A 214 -4.87 17.28 32.74
CA THR A 214 -5.56 18.01 33.82
C THR A 214 -6.18 17.04 34.82
N MET A 215 -6.87 16.00 34.34
CA MET A 215 -7.43 14.93 35.18
C MET A 215 -6.35 14.16 35.94
N TYR A 216 -5.19 13.92 35.34
CA TYR A 216 -4.08 13.25 36.02
C TYR A 216 -3.50 14.10 37.15
N HIS A 217 -3.33 15.41 36.92
CA HIS A 217 -2.86 16.33 37.95
C HIS A 217 -3.87 16.53 39.08
N THR A 218 -5.17 16.56 38.81
CA THR A 218 -6.19 16.65 39.87
C THR A 218 -6.21 15.40 40.75
N LEU A 219 -6.01 14.21 40.18
CA LEU A 219 -5.89 12.97 40.96
C LEU A 219 -4.67 12.96 41.88
N ILE A 220 -3.52 13.43 41.39
CA ILE A 220 -2.29 13.54 42.20
C ILE A 220 -2.44 14.61 43.28
N ALA A 221 -3.00 15.77 42.94
CA ALA A 221 -3.26 16.86 43.90
C ALA A 221 -4.23 16.44 45.00
N GLY A 222 -5.15 15.50 44.72
CA GLY A 222 -6.02 14.85 45.70
C GLY A 222 -5.31 13.92 46.68
N GLY A 223 -3.99 13.78 46.62
CA GLY A 223 -3.17 13.03 47.57
C GLY A 223 -3.16 11.51 47.38
N GLN A 224 -3.69 11.01 46.25
CA GLN A 224 -3.67 9.58 45.94
C GLN A 224 -2.48 9.23 45.03
N PRO A 225 -1.68 8.19 45.36
CA PRO A 225 -0.64 7.71 44.46
C PRO A 225 -1.29 7.20 43.16
N PRO A 226 -0.69 7.48 41.99
CA PRO A 226 -1.27 7.08 40.72
C PRO A 226 -1.27 5.55 40.63
N ALA A 227 -2.46 4.97 40.47
CA ALA A 227 -2.62 3.53 40.31
C ALA A 227 -2.06 3.04 38.95
N GLU A 228 -1.66 1.77 38.87
CA GLU A 228 -1.07 1.15 37.66
C GLU A 228 -1.94 1.34 36.41
N ASN A 229 -3.27 1.22 36.56
CA ASN A 229 -4.22 1.40 35.46
C ASN A 229 -4.21 2.83 34.90
N ILE A 230 -4.10 3.85 35.76
CA ILE A 230 -4.05 5.26 35.36
C ILE A 230 -2.76 5.52 34.57
N LEU A 231 -1.61 5.06 35.04
CA LEU A 231 -0.34 5.19 34.33
C LEU A 231 -0.37 4.48 32.96
N THR A 232 -0.98 3.29 32.89
CA THR A 232 -1.17 2.55 31.64
C THR A 232 -2.06 3.31 30.65
N LEU A 233 -3.09 4.02 31.13
CA LEU A 233 -3.95 4.87 30.31
C LEU A 233 -3.25 6.14 29.85
N MET A 234 -2.44 6.78 30.70
CA MET A 234 -1.58 7.91 30.31
C MET A 234 -0.62 7.49 29.18
N ILE A 235 0.00 6.31 29.31
CA ILE A 235 0.83 5.74 28.25
C ILE A 235 0.00 5.56 26.98
N LYS A 236 -1.21 4.97 27.04
CA LYS A 236 -2.11 4.84 25.87
C LYS A 236 -2.38 6.19 25.19
N GLY A 237 -2.66 7.23 25.97
CA GLY A 237 -2.89 8.60 25.49
C GLY A 237 -1.66 9.16 24.75
N TYR A 238 -0.48 9.08 25.38
CA TYR A 238 0.78 9.56 24.77
C TYR A 238 1.22 8.72 23.57
N VAL A 239 0.92 7.41 23.55
CA VAL A 239 1.10 6.55 22.37
C VAL A 239 0.20 6.98 21.22
N ASN A 240 -1.01 7.47 21.50
CA ASN A 240 -1.88 8.08 20.51
C ASN A 240 -1.35 9.42 20.00
N ALA A 241 -0.70 10.20 20.87
CA ALA A 241 0.03 11.42 20.53
C ALA A 241 1.31 11.20 19.71
N LYS A 242 1.86 9.97 19.74
CA LYS A 242 3.23 9.64 19.28
C LYS A 242 4.33 10.37 20.08
N ASP A 243 4.07 10.72 21.33
CA ASP A 243 5.05 11.38 22.20
C ASP A 243 5.90 10.34 22.95
N LEU A 244 7.07 10.02 22.40
CA LEU A 244 8.00 9.06 22.99
C LEU A 244 8.58 9.54 24.33
N LYS A 245 8.78 10.85 24.51
CA LYS A 245 9.41 11.39 25.73
C LYS A 245 8.49 11.20 26.93
N LYS A 246 7.23 11.62 26.80
CA LYS A 246 6.23 11.46 27.85
C LYS A 246 5.92 9.99 28.15
N VAL A 247 5.94 9.10 27.15
CA VAL A 247 5.83 7.65 27.39
C VAL A 247 6.97 7.15 28.29
N ASN A 248 8.22 7.57 28.02
CA ASN A 248 9.35 7.18 28.86
C ASN A 248 9.26 7.77 30.27
N GLU A 249 8.80 9.02 30.42
CA GLU A 249 8.56 9.64 31.72
C GLU A 249 7.53 8.84 32.55
N MET A 250 6.44 8.40 31.93
CA MET A 250 5.43 7.58 32.60
C MET A 250 5.95 6.19 32.96
N LEU A 251 6.81 5.59 32.14
CA LEU A 251 7.46 4.31 32.47
C LEU A 251 8.42 4.45 33.65
N VAL A 252 9.16 5.56 33.73
CA VAL A 252 10.00 5.87 34.90
C VAL A 252 9.15 6.07 36.14
N GLU A 253 7.99 6.73 36.02
CA GLU A 253 7.06 6.89 37.14
C GLU A 253 6.49 5.54 37.60
N MET A 254 6.12 4.64 36.68
CA MET A 254 5.72 3.26 37.03
C MET A 254 6.81 2.55 37.84
N GLN A 255 8.08 2.68 37.43
CA GLN A 255 9.20 2.09 38.16
C GLN A 255 9.41 2.69 39.55
N LYS A 256 9.27 4.02 39.70
CA LYS A 256 9.38 4.70 41.01
C LYS A 256 8.30 4.23 41.99
N GLN A 257 7.08 4.04 41.49
CA GLN A 257 5.95 3.51 42.25
C GLN A 257 6.01 1.97 42.42
N GLN A 258 7.09 1.33 41.97
CA GLN A 258 7.33 -0.12 42.03
C GLN A 258 6.31 -0.98 41.25
N TYR A 259 5.61 -0.40 40.28
CA TYR A 259 4.75 -1.14 39.36
C TYR A 259 5.57 -1.74 38.21
N GLN A 260 5.30 -3.01 37.90
CA GLN A 260 5.87 -3.67 36.72
C GLN A 260 4.98 -3.44 35.50
N PRO A 261 5.53 -3.20 34.30
CA PRO A 261 4.73 -3.09 33.08
C PRO A 261 3.94 -4.39 32.81
N GLY A 262 2.61 -4.29 32.80
CA GLY A 262 1.73 -5.40 32.42
C GLY A 262 1.61 -5.59 30.90
N LEU A 263 0.84 -6.62 30.50
CA LEU A 263 0.55 -6.94 29.09
C LEU A 263 0.05 -5.72 28.30
N LYS A 264 -0.92 -4.98 28.83
CA LYS A 264 -1.49 -3.79 28.17
C LYS A 264 -0.44 -2.69 27.93
N THR A 265 0.46 -2.49 28.89
CA THR A 265 1.55 -1.50 28.80
C THR A 265 2.50 -1.87 27.67
N TYR A 266 2.93 -3.14 27.61
CA TYR A 266 3.77 -3.62 26.52
C TYR A 266 3.08 -3.54 25.15
N THR A 267 1.79 -3.92 25.05
CA THR A 267 1.02 -3.81 23.80
C THR A 267 0.89 -2.35 23.35
N ASN A 268 0.72 -1.39 24.26
CA ASN A 268 0.72 0.04 23.95
C ASN A 268 2.10 0.50 23.43
N ILE A 269 3.20 0.06 24.07
CA ILE A 269 4.57 0.36 23.60
C ILE A 269 4.81 -0.21 22.20
N LEU A 270 4.38 -1.45 21.93
CA LEU A 270 4.45 -2.03 20.57
C LEU A 270 3.67 -1.19 19.56
N GLN A 271 2.47 -0.71 19.93
CA GLN A 271 1.69 0.16 19.07
C GLN A 271 2.42 1.49 18.78
N LEU A 272 3.16 2.03 19.74
CA LEU A 272 4.04 3.18 19.52
C LEU A 272 5.16 2.86 18.53
N CYS A 273 5.83 1.71 18.69
CA CYS A 273 6.85 1.24 17.75
C CYS A 273 6.28 1.12 16.33
N VAL A 274 5.06 0.60 16.17
CA VAL A 274 4.34 0.55 14.88
C VAL A 274 4.07 1.95 14.31
N LYS A 275 3.70 2.93 15.15
CA LYS A 275 3.44 4.31 14.71
C LYS A 275 4.72 5.05 14.30
N LEU A 276 5.82 4.81 15.01
CA LEU A 276 7.13 5.40 14.75
C LEU A 276 7.98 4.61 13.74
N GLN A 277 7.52 3.44 13.29
CA GLN A 277 8.27 2.50 12.46
C GLN A 277 9.61 2.06 13.09
N ALA A 278 9.64 1.97 14.42
CA ALA A 278 10.82 1.62 15.20
C ALA A 278 10.97 0.09 15.30
N VAL A 279 11.41 -0.53 14.20
CA VAL A 279 11.43 -2.01 14.04
C VAL A 279 12.27 -2.71 15.11
N LYS A 280 13.50 -2.24 15.33
CA LYS A 280 14.43 -2.87 16.29
C LYS A 280 13.90 -2.83 17.71
N GLN A 281 13.36 -1.69 18.13
CA GLN A 281 12.78 -1.51 19.46
C GLN A 281 11.52 -2.36 19.63
N GLY A 282 10.68 -2.45 18.59
CA GLY A 282 9.51 -3.33 18.59
C GLY A 282 9.89 -4.81 18.77
N GLU A 283 10.91 -5.28 18.05
CA GLU A 283 11.43 -6.65 18.20
C GLU A 283 11.95 -6.91 19.63
N GLN A 284 12.67 -5.95 20.23
CA GLN A 284 13.16 -6.06 21.61
C GLN A 284 12.01 -6.15 22.63
N VAL A 285 11.02 -5.26 22.52
CA VAL A 285 9.85 -5.25 23.41
C VAL A 285 9.07 -6.56 23.27
N PHE A 286 8.89 -7.07 22.05
CA PHE A 286 8.21 -8.33 21.81
C PHE A 286 8.96 -9.53 22.42
N GLN A 287 10.29 -9.55 22.33
CA GLN A 287 11.11 -10.56 23.01
C GLN A 287 10.99 -10.46 24.54
N MET A 288 10.99 -9.25 25.10
CA MET A 288 10.76 -9.06 26.53
C MET A 288 9.41 -9.63 26.95
N MET A 289 8.33 -9.38 26.19
CA MET A 289 7.01 -9.97 26.46
C MET A 289 7.05 -11.50 26.50
N LYS A 290 7.79 -12.14 25.58
CA LYS A 290 7.90 -13.61 25.52
C LYS A 290 8.62 -14.22 26.72
N PHE A 291 9.67 -13.57 27.21
CA PHE A 291 10.61 -14.20 28.17
C PHE A 291 10.56 -13.61 29.58
N HIS A 292 9.88 -12.48 29.81
CA HIS A 292 9.87 -11.81 31.12
C HIS A 292 8.92 -12.47 32.12
N SER A 293 7.67 -12.77 31.72
CA SER A 293 6.67 -13.40 32.60
C SER A 293 5.58 -14.08 31.79
N LEU A 294 4.96 -15.13 32.36
CA LEU A 294 3.79 -15.78 31.79
C LEU A 294 2.61 -14.80 31.65
N GLN A 295 2.48 -13.84 32.56
CA GLN A 295 1.40 -12.84 32.55
C GLN A 295 1.58 -11.77 31.45
N THR A 296 2.79 -11.63 30.91
CA THR A 296 3.13 -10.67 29.84
C THR A 296 3.28 -11.35 28.48
N LYS A 297 2.96 -12.65 28.38
CA LYS A 297 3.08 -13.42 27.13
C LYS A 297 2.31 -12.71 26.00
N PRO A 298 2.88 -12.58 24.79
CA PRO A 298 2.22 -11.91 23.69
C PRO A 298 0.85 -12.52 23.39
N ASP A 299 -0.17 -11.65 23.32
CA ASP A 299 -1.52 -11.98 22.90
C ASP A 299 -1.70 -11.70 21.39
N ILE A 300 -2.90 -11.97 20.87
CA ILE A 300 -3.25 -11.73 19.47
C ILE A 300 -3.00 -10.28 19.04
N LEU A 301 -3.18 -9.31 19.94
CA LEU A 301 -2.95 -7.89 19.66
C LEU A 301 -1.46 -7.58 19.52
N ALA A 302 -0.61 -8.16 20.37
CA ALA A 302 0.84 -8.02 20.29
C ALA A 302 1.39 -8.61 18.97
N TYR A 303 0.96 -9.81 18.58
CA TYR A 303 1.35 -10.40 17.28
C TYR A 303 0.84 -9.55 16.11
N ASN A 304 -0.41 -9.08 16.15
CA ASN A 304 -0.96 -8.19 15.12
C ASN A 304 -0.16 -6.89 14.98
N ASN A 305 0.30 -6.30 16.09
CA ASN A 305 1.20 -5.15 16.07
C ASN A 305 2.54 -5.49 15.40
N MET A 306 3.13 -6.66 15.69
CA MET A 306 4.38 -7.09 15.04
C MET A 306 4.21 -7.32 13.53
N ILE A 307 3.13 -7.99 13.12
CA ILE A 307 2.79 -8.16 11.70
C ILE A 307 2.64 -6.77 11.05
N GLN A 308 1.89 -5.85 11.67
CA GLN A 308 1.71 -4.49 11.14
C GLN A 308 3.03 -3.70 11.08
N LEU A 309 3.93 -3.87 12.05
CA LEU A 309 5.26 -3.26 12.06
C LEU A 309 6.07 -3.71 10.84
N GLN A 310 6.09 -5.01 10.56
CA GLN A 310 6.80 -5.58 9.40
C GLN A 310 6.13 -5.20 8.07
N VAL A 311 4.81 -5.14 8.02
CA VAL A 311 4.06 -4.58 6.87
C VAL A 311 4.53 -3.16 6.57
N LYS A 312 4.69 -2.30 7.58
CA LYS A 312 5.21 -0.93 7.40
C LYS A 312 6.67 -0.91 6.98
N ASN A 313 7.48 -1.82 7.52
CA ASN A 313 8.88 -2.02 7.13
C ASN A 313 9.05 -2.61 5.71
N LYS A 314 7.95 -3.02 5.06
CA LYS A 314 7.92 -3.69 3.74
C LYS A 314 8.63 -5.05 3.74
N ASP A 315 8.68 -5.72 4.89
CA ASP A 315 9.22 -7.06 5.03
C ASP A 315 8.06 -8.07 5.15
N ALA A 316 7.65 -8.62 4.00
CA ALA A 316 6.55 -9.58 3.94
C ALA A 316 6.94 -10.94 4.54
N TYR A 317 8.21 -11.35 4.43
CA TYR A 317 8.69 -12.63 4.96
C TYR A 317 8.56 -12.66 6.48
N LYS A 318 9.12 -11.66 7.18
CA LYS A 318 8.98 -11.57 8.64
C LYS A 318 7.53 -11.47 9.10
N ALA A 319 6.66 -10.82 8.33
CA ALA A 319 5.23 -10.74 8.65
C ALA A 319 4.59 -12.14 8.63
N VAL A 320 4.97 -12.99 7.66
CA VAL A 320 4.54 -14.39 7.58
C VAL A 320 5.14 -15.22 8.71
N ASP A 321 6.43 -15.04 9.05
CA ASP A 321 7.07 -15.75 10.17
C ASP A 321 6.33 -15.51 11.50
N TYR A 322 5.91 -14.27 11.78
CA TYR A 322 5.11 -13.97 12.97
C TYR A 322 3.70 -14.58 12.94
N TYR A 323 3.13 -14.81 11.75
CA TYR A 323 1.85 -15.49 11.61
C TYR A 323 1.96 -17.00 11.83
N GLU A 324 3.03 -17.62 11.31
CA GLU A 324 3.34 -19.02 11.57
C GLU A 324 3.58 -19.23 13.06
N GLU A 325 4.38 -18.37 13.70
CA GLU A 325 4.61 -18.44 15.14
C GLU A 325 3.32 -18.23 15.96
N LEU A 326 2.46 -17.29 15.55
CA LEU A 326 1.14 -17.08 16.18
C LEU A 326 0.30 -18.37 16.12
N SER A 327 0.35 -19.07 14.99
CA SER A 327 -0.38 -20.31 14.76
C SER A 327 0.18 -21.46 15.60
N ASP A 328 1.51 -21.57 15.70
CA ASP A 328 2.20 -22.57 16.53
C ASP A 328 1.90 -22.39 18.02
N VAL A 329 1.73 -21.15 18.48
CA VAL A 329 1.37 -20.84 19.87
C VAL A 329 -0.13 -21.13 20.15
N GLY A 330 -0.91 -21.46 19.12
CA GLY A 330 -2.33 -21.79 19.25
C GLY A 330 -3.26 -20.58 19.43
N LEU A 331 -2.79 -19.37 19.10
CA LEU A 331 -3.63 -18.18 19.09
C LEU A 331 -4.47 -18.15 17.81
N THR A 332 -5.72 -17.71 17.90
CA THR A 332 -6.63 -17.65 16.74
C THR A 332 -6.48 -16.34 15.96
N PRO A 333 -6.02 -16.38 14.69
CA PRO A 333 -6.03 -15.21 13.81
C PRO A 333 -7.45 -14.66 13.62
N ASN A 334 -7.57 -13.36 13.45
CA ASN A 334 -8.83 -12.68 13.15
C ASN A 334 -8.77 -11.96 11.79
N THR A 335 -9.87 -11.32 11.37
CA THR A 335 -9.93 -10.58 10.09
C THR A 335 -8.80 -9.55 9.97
N TYR A 336 -8.42 -8.90 11.08
CA TYR A 336 -7.32 -7.94 11.08
C TYR A 336 -5.98 -8.60 10.74
N THR A 337 -5.69 -9.77 11.33
CA THR A 337 -4.45 -10.53 11.06
C THR A 337 -4.33 -10.85 9.57
N PHE A 338 -5.38 -11.44 8.98
CA PHE A 338 -5.39 -11.82 7.57
C PHE A 338 -5.32 -10.61 6.63
N ASN A 339 -6.05 -9.54 6.93
CA ASN A 339 -5.96 -8.28 6.16
C ASN A 339 -4.53 -7.71 6.18
N ALA A 340 -3.86 -7.73 7.34
CA ALA A 340 -2.49 -7.22 7.46
C ALA A 340 -1.50 -8.05 6.65
N LEU A 341 -1.62 -9.38 6.67
CA LEU A 341 -0.78 -10.30 5.89
C LEU A 341 -1.02 -10.16 4.38
N ALA A 342 -2.28 -10.11 3.96
CA ALA A 342 -2.65 -9.87 2.57
C ALA A 342 -2.13 -8.51 2.08
N LEU A 343 -2.18 -7.48 2.93
CA LEU A 343 -1.59 -6.17 2.66
C LEU A 343 -0.05 -6.23 2.53
N ALA A 344 0.63 -7.05 3.35
CA ALA A 344 2.07 -7.28 3.22
C ALA A 344 2.41 -7.87 1.85
N CYS A 345 1.68 -8.93 1.47
CA CYS A 345 1.86 -9.69 0.24
C CYS A 345 1.59 -8.86 -1.02
N SER A 346 0.61 -7.95 -0.96
CA SER A 346 0.24 -7.08 -2.09
C SER A 346 1.32 -6.08 -2.54
N LYS A 347 2.47 -6.03 -1.87
CA LYS A 347 3.61 -5.17 -2.25
C LYS A 347 4.56 -5.83 -3.24
N ASP A 348 4.58 -7.15 -3.29
CA ASP A 348 5.49 -7.93 -4.12
C ASP A 348 4.69 -8.84 -5.03
N LYS A 349 4.98 -8.78 -6.34
CA LYS A 349 4.26 -9.57 -7.34
C LYS A 349 4.39 -11.08 -7.09
N ASN A 350 5.49 -11.52 -6.49
CA ASN A 350 5.71 -12.92 -6.17
C ASN A 350 4.82 -13.44 -5.03
N PHE A 351 4.23 -12.55 -4.23
CA PHE A 351 3.39 -12.92 -3.09
C PHE A 351 1.89 -12.70 -3.31
N ILE A 352 1.46 -12.28 -4.50
CA ILE A 352 0.04 -12.00 -4.78
C ILE A 352 -0.85 -13.20 -4.47
N LEU A 353 -0.46 -14.41 -4.88
CA LEU A 353 -1.20 -15.63 -4.59
C LEU A 353 -1.34 -15.88 -3.08
N LYS A 354 -0.24 -15.76 -2.31
CA LYS A 354 -0.30 -15.86 -0.85
C LYS A 354 -1.24 -14.81 -0.24
N GLY A 355 -1.22 -13.60 -0.80
CA GLY A 355 -2.13 -12.53 -0.40
C GLY A 355 -3.60 -12.92 -0.56
N TRP A 356 -3.97 -13.54 -1.69
CA TRP A 356 -5.32 -14.04 -1.91
C TRP A 356 -5.68 -15.23 -1.01
N ASN A 357 -4.73 -16.14 -0.72
CA ASN A 357 -4.96 -17.24 0.22
C ASN A 357 -5.34 -16.73 1.63
N TYR A 358 -4.75 -15.60 2.08
CA TYR A 358 -5.16 -14.99 3.34
C TYR A 358 -6.56 -14.37 3.29
N ILE A 359 -7.01 -13.87 2.13
CA ILE A 359 -8.41 -13.43 1.95
C ILE A 359 -9.37 -14.63 1.95
N GLU A 360 -8.95 -15.75 1.38
CA GLU A 360 -9.70 -17.00 1.40
C GLU A 360 -9.89 -17.52 2.84
N GLU A 361 -8.85 -17.43 3.69
CA GLU A 361 -8.94 -17.80 5.11
C GLU A 361 -10.01 -17.04 5.88
N ILE A 362 -10.27 -15.77 5.53
CA ILE A 362 -11.37 -14.99 6.12
C ILE A 362 -12.71 -15.68 5.82
N SER A 363 -12.89 -16.17 4.58
CA SER A 363 -14.12 -16.86 4.17
C SER A 363 -14.22 -18.26 4.79
N LYS A 364 -13.13 -19.05 4.75
CA LYS A 364 -13.08 -20.41 5.32
C LYS A 364 -13.38 -20.45 6.81
N ARG A 365 -12.96 -19.42 7.55
CA ARG A 365 -13.17 -19.32 9.00
C ARG A 365 -14.45 -18.57 9.38
N HIS A 366 -15.32 -18.27 8.41
CA HIS A 366 -16.55 -17.50 8.61
C HIS A 366 -16.31 -16.17 9.36
N LEU A 367 -15.17 -15.54 9.09
CA LEU A 367 -14.84 -14.23 9.62
C LEU A 367 -15.48 -13.16 8.75
N GLU A 368 -16.00 -12.10 9.37
CA GLU A 368 -16.69 -11.03 8.65
C GLU A 368 -15.68 -10.14 7.90
N PRO A 369 -15.80 -10.02 6.56
CA PRO A 369 -15.05 -9.05 5.78
C PRO A 369 -15.46 -7.63 6.15
N ASN A 370 -14.49 -6.71 6.25
CA ASN A 370 -14.76 -5.31 6.51
C ASN A 370 -14.24 -4.41 5.38
N LEU A 371 -14.43 -3.09 5.51
CA LEU A 371 -13.91 -2.11 4.53
C LEU A 371 -12.42 -2.31 4.22
N VAL A 372 -11.61 -2.66 5.23
CA VAL A 372 -10.17 -2.90 5.05
C VAL A 372 -9.95 -4.15 4.19
N THR A 373 -10.75 -5.20 4.36
CA THR A 373 -10.69 -6.41 3.51
C THR A 373 -10.89 -6.06 2.05
N PHE A 374 -11.93 -5.29 1.71
CA PHE A 374 -12.18 -4.86 0.33
C PHE A 374 -11.07 -3.96 -0.23
N GLN A 375 -10.50 -3.07 0.58
CA GLN A 375 -9.36 -2.23 0.18
C GLN A 375 -8.10 -3.07 -0.13
N VAL A 376 -7.85 -4.12 0.66
CA VAL A 376 -6.72 -5.03 0.43
C VAL A 376 -6.97 -5.89 -0.80
N MET A 377 -8.18 -6.39 -1.01
CA MET A 377 -8.58 -7.11 -2.23
C MET A 377 -8.40 -6.23 -3.48
N LEU A 378 -8.80 -4.95 -3.42
CA LEU A 378 -8.60 -4.01 -4.53
C LEU A 378 -7.12 -3.86 -4.87
N ARG A 379 -6.28 -3.76 -3.84
CA ARG A 379 -4.83 -3.66 -4.02
C ARG A 379 -4.22 -4.93 -4.60
N LEU A 380 -4.67 -6.12 -4.17
CA LEU A 380 -4.26 -7.39 -4.73
C LEU A 380 -4.67 -7.48 -6.21
N ALA A 381 -5.94 -7.19 -6.53
CA ALA A 381 -6.45 -7.16 -7.89
C ALA A 381 -5.67 -6.18 -8.78
N ALA A 382 -5.37 -4.98 -8.27
CA ALA A 382 -4.57 -3.98 -8.98
C ALA A 382 -3.13 -4.44 -9.25
N SER A 383 -2.51 -5.15 -8.30
CA SER A 383 -1.14 -5.66 -8.44
C SER A 383 -1.06 -6.87 -9.38
N ASP A 384 -2.14 -7.64 -9.43
CA ASP A 384 -2.36 -8.78 -10.34
C ASP A 384 -2.78 -8.31 -11.74
N GLY A 385 -3.32 -7.10 -11.89
CA GLY A 385 -3.84 -6.60 -13.16
C GLY A 385 -5.27 -7.08 -13.48
N ASP A 386 -6.00 -7.61 -12.50
CA ASP A 386 -7.42 -7.98 -12.63
C ASP A 386 -8.30 -6.71 -12.62
N LEU A 387 -8.39 -6.08 -13.79
CA LEU A 387 -9.12 -4.82 -13.96
C LEU A 387 -10.61 -4.95 -13.64
N GLU A 388 -11.24 -6.04 -14.07
CA GLU A 388 -12.68 -6.27 -13.85
C GLU A 388 -13.00 -6.32 -12.35
N LEU A 389 -12.22 -7.10 -11.59
CA LEU A 389 -12.39 -7.22 -10.16
C LEU A 389 -12.06 -5.90 -9.45
N ALA A 390 -11.01 -5.19 -9.89
CA ALA A 390 -10.66 -3.90 -9.32
C ALA A 390 -11.78 -2.85 -9.48
N ARG A 391 -12.43 -2.79 -10.66
CA ARG A 391 -13.58 -1.90 -10.90
C ARG A 391 -14.76 -2.24 -9.99
N ALA A 392 -15.09 -3.52 -9.87
CA ALA A 392 -16.16 -4.00 -8.99
C ALA A 392 -15.89 -3.71 -7.50
N LEU A 393 -14.67 -3.92 -7.05
CA LEU A 393 -14.27 -3.63 -5.66
C LEU A 393 -14.26 -2.12 -5.37
N ALA A 394 -13.85 -1.29 -6.33
CA ALA A 394 -13.90 0.16 -6.18
C ALA A 394 -15.35 0.67 -5.98
N LEU A 395 -16.31 0.12 -6.75
CA LEU A 395 -17.74 0.39 -6.54
C LEU A 395 -18.20 -0.07 -5.16
N LYS A 396 -17.84 -1.29 -4.75
CA LYS A 396 -18.25 -1.81 -3.44
C LYS A 396 -17.70 -0.97 -2.27
N ILE A 397 -16.47 -0.48 -2.39
CA ILE A 397 -15.88 0.42 -1.41
C ILE A 397 -16.63 1.76 -1.36
N ASP A 398 -17.01 2.33 -2.51
CA ASP A 398 -17.79 3.56 -2.57
C ASP A 398 -19.17 3.39 -1.93
N GLU A 399 -19.86 2.27 -2.19
CA GLU A 399 -21.15 1.93 -1.55
C GLU A 399 -21.03 1.88 -0.03
N ILE A 400 -20.05 1.13 0.49
CA ILE A 400 -19.83 1.00 1.94
C ILE A 400 -19.49 2.36 2.57
N LEU A 401 -18.70 3.19 1.89
CA LEU A 401 -18.37 4.53 2.39
C LEU A 401 -19.59 5.45 2.36
N ALA A 402 -20.43 5.37 1.33
CA ALA A 402 -21.66 6.15 1.22
C ALA A 402 -22.67 5.79 2.33
N GLU A 403 -22.84 4.50 2.63
CA GLU A 403 -23.67 4.03 3.75
C GLU A 403 -23.16 4.56 5.10
N ASN A 404 -21.85 4.63 5.29
CA ASN A 404 -21.26 5.19 6.51
C ASN A 404 -21.45 6.72 6.62
N LEU A 405 -21.39 7.44 5.50
CA LEU A 405 -21.53 8.91 5.44
C LEU A 405 -22.98 9.40 5.61
N SER A 406 -23.96 8.72 4.99
CA SER A 406 -25.38 9.05 5.15
C SER A 406 -25.84 8.96 6.60
N ASN A 407 -25.13 8.19 7.42
CA ASN A 407 -25.39 8.00 8.83
C ASN A 407 -24.74 9.05 9.75
N GLN A 408 -23.93 10.00 9.24
CA GLN A 408 -23.15 10.95 10.04
C GLN A 408 -23.46 12.45 9.79
N ASN A 409 -24.46 12.81 8.97
CA ASN A 409 -24.83 14.22 8.66
C ASN A 409 -23.63 15.13 8.29
N LEU A 410 -22.54 14.56 7.75
CA LEU A 410 -21.34 15.28 7.33
C LEU A 410 -21.39 15.51 5.81
N GLN A 411 -20.89 16.67 5.38
CA GLN A 411 -20.86 17.09 3.97
C GLN A 411 -20.25 16.00 3.06
N GLU A 412 -20.86 15.82 1.88
CA GLU A 412 -20.62 14.87 0.77
C GLU A 412 -19.18 14.71 0.22
N SER A 413 -18.16 15.11 0.98
CA SER A 413 -16.90 15.61 0.43
C SER A 413 -15.83 14.58 0.06
N GLU A 414 -15.95 13.28 0.39
CA GLU A 414 -14.90 12.29 0.02
C GLU A 414 -15.45 10.89 -0.27
N ARG A 415 -16.11 10.71 -1.42
CA ARG A 415 -16.60 9.41 -1.91
C ARG A 415 -15.47 8.44 -2.33
N ILE A 416 -14.59 8.89 -3.23
CA ILE A 416 -13.39 8.12 -3.62
C ILE A 416 -12.18 8.59 -2.78
N LYS A 417 -11.68 7.70 -1.91
CA LYS A 417 -10.41 7.94 -1.20
C LYS A 417 -9.22 7.93 -2.16
N LYS A 418 -8.21 8.74 -1.86
CA LYS A 418 -6.97 8.86 -2.65
C LYS A 418 -6.29 7.50 -2.90
N GLU A 419 -6.34 6.58 -1.94
CA GLU A 419 -5.77 5.24 -2.10
C GLU A 419 -6.56 4.38 -3.08
N THR A 420 -7.90 4.41 -3.02
CA THR A 420 -8.79 3.68 -3.91
C THR A 420 -8.56 4.10 -5.36
N LEU A 421 -8.51 5.41 -5.63
CA LEU A 421 -8.22 5.95 -6.96
C LEU A 421 -6.85 5.48 -7.47
N ASN A 422 -5.82 5.48 -6.61
CA ASN A 422 -4.49 5.05 -7.00
C ASN A 422 -4.46 3.58 -7.44
N TYR A 423 -5.05 2.68 -6.65
CA TYR A 423 -5.06 1.25 -6.98
C TYR A 423 -5.92 0.96 -8.20
N LEU A 424 -7.02 1.67 -8.37
CA LEU A 424 -7.83 1.58 -9.57
C LEU A 424 -7.03 2.00 -10.82
N MET A 425 -6.28 3.11 -10.76
CA MET A 425 -5.39 3.54 -11.86
C MET A 425 -4.23 2.56 -12.09
N ILE A 426 -3.69 1.94 -11.03
CA ILE A 426 -2.70 0.86 -11.16
C ILE A 426 -3.29 -0.34 -11.90
N ALA A 427 -4.54 -0.72 -11.62
CA ALA A 427 -5.23 -1.80 -12.31
C ALA A 427 -5.40 -1.49 -13.82
N TYR A 428 -5.80 -0.28 -14.18
CA TYR A 428 -5.87 0.13 -15.60
C TYR A 428 -4.49 0.13 -16.27
N ARG A 429 -3.43 0.51 -15.54
CA ARG A 429 -2.06 0.51 -16.07
C ARG A 429 -1.57 -0.92 -16.35
N ASP A 430 -1.71 -1.80 -15.37
CA ASP A 430 -1.14 -3.15 -15.40
C ASP A 430 -2.01 -4.16 -16.17
N PHE A 431 -3.23 -3.78 -16.57
CA PHE A 431 -4.11 -4.62 -17.36
C PHE A 431 -3.48 -5.02 -18.70
N LYS A 432 -3.50 -6.32 -18.98
CA LYS A 432 -3.10 -6.91 -20.26
C LYS A 432 -4.14 -7.95 -20.67
N PRO A 433 -4.59 -7.97 -21.93
CA PRO A 433 -5.62 -8.91 -22.38
C PRO A 433 -5.18 -10.37 -22.28
N ASP A 434 -3.88 -10.65 -22.46
CA ASP A 434 -3.33 -12.01 -22.43
C ASP A 434 -3.00 -12.50 -21.00
N HIS A 435 -3.13 -11.63 -20.00
CA HIS A 435 -2.81 -11.99 -18.63
C HIS A 435 -4.00 -12.62 -17.93
N VAL A 436 -3.85 -13.87 -17.48
CA VAL A 436 -4.84 -14.54 -16.62
C VAL A 436 -4.53 -14.18 -15.16
N PRO A 437 -5.44 -13.48 -14.45
CA PRO A 437 -5.24 -13.13 -13.05
C PRO A 437 -5.16 -14.35 -12.14
N GLN A 438 -4.37 -14.26 -11.08
CA GLN A 438 -4.29 -15.29 -10.04
C GLN A 438 -5.64 -15.51 -9.34
N SER A 439 -6.48 -14.48 -9.30
CA SER A 439 -7.84 -14.56 -8.77
C SER A 439 -8.74 -15.58 -9.49
N VAL A 440 -8.42 -15.92 -10.75
CA VAL A 440 -9.15 -16.90 -11.57
C VAL A 440 -8.63 -18.33 -11.36
N LEU A 441 -7.35 -18.48 -11.03
CA LEU A 441 -6.67 -19.78 -10.99
C LEU A 441 -7.07 -20.64 -9.77
N SER A 442 -7.39 -20.02 -8.64
CA SER A 442 -7.86 -20.74 -7.44
C SER A 442 -9.38 -20.90 -7.46
N LYS A 443 -9.87 -22.11 -7.16
CA LYS A 443 -11.31 -22.44 -7.18
C LYS A 443 -12.11 -21.50 -6.27
N GLU A 444 -11.65 -21.28 -5.06
CA GLU A 444 -12.33 -20.52 -4.01
C GLU A 444 -12.26 -19.00 -4.27
N ILE A 445 -11.08 -18.50 -4.68
CA ILE A 445 -10.92 -17.08 -5.04
C ILE A 445 -11.76 -16.76 -6.28
N SER A 446 -11.89 -17.70 -7.23
CA SER A 446 -12.74 -17.52 -8.41
C SER A 446 -14.22 -17.38 -8.04
N ILE A 447 -14.67 -18.00 -6.94
CA ILE A 447 -16.04 -17.85 -6.43
C ILE A 447 -16.22 -16.45 -5.84
N ILE A 448 -15.27 -16.01 -5.01
CA ILE A 448 -15.27 -14.65 -4.45
C ILE A 448 -15.32 -13.61 -5.59
N ARG A 449 -14.44 -13.76 -6.58
CA ARG A 449 -14.39 -12.91 -7.78
C ARG A 449 -15.74 -12.91 -8.51
N ARG A 450 -16.31 -14.08 -8.80
CA ARG A 450 -17.60 -14.20 -9.50
C ARG A 450 -18.74 -13.52 -8.73
N ASN A 451 -18.78 -13.70 -7.41
CA ASN A 451 -19.79 -13.08 -6.55
C ASN A 451 -19.64 -11.55 -6.51
N THR A 452 -18.41 -11.04 -6.36
CA THR A 452 -18.15 -9.59 -6.38
C THR A 452 -18.53 -8.97 -7.73
N LEU A 453 -18.19 -9.63 -8.85
CA LEU A 453 -18.56 -9.14 -10.18
C LEU A 453 -20.07 -9.18 -10.43
N ARG A 454 -20.80 -10.15 -9.87
CA ARG A 454 -22.26 -10.23 -10.00
C ARG A 454 -22.98 -9.13 -9.22
N LEU A 455 -22.42 -8.74 -8.07
CA LEU A 455 -22.97 -7.68 -7.22
C LEU A 455 -22.61 -6.28 -7.73
N ALA A 456 -21.58 -6.16 -8.58
CA ALA A 456 -21.16 -4.88 -9.14
C ALA A 456 -22.11 -4.41 -10.23
N ASP A 457 -22.79 -3.30 -9.95
CA ASP A 457 -23.66 -2.64 -10.92
C ASP A 457 -22.97 -1.43 -11.55
N PHE A 458 -22.30 -1.66 -12.67
CA PHE A 458 -21.68 -0.61 -13.48
C PHE A 458 -22.70 0.30 -14.17
N THR A 459 -23.98 -0.08 -14.19
CA THR A 459 -25.06 0.66 -14.86
C THR A 459 -25.84 1.57 -13.91
N GLY A 460 -25.75 1.34 -12.60
CA GLY A 460 -26.50 2.07 -11.58
C GLY A 460 -28.03 1.87 -11.67
N LEU A 461 -28.48 0.71 -12.15
CA LEU A 461 -29.88 0.35 -12.42
C LEU A 461 -30.44 -0.79 -11.55
N HIS A 462 -29.59 -1.63 -10.95
CA HIS A 462 -29.98 -2.97 -10.48
C HIS A 462 -30.36 -3.08 -8.99
N GLN A 463 -30.21 -2.05 -8.18
CA GLN A 463 -30.82 -2.02 -6.84
C GLN A 463 -32.25 -1.46 -6.92
N THR A 464 -33.17 -2.37 -7.20
CA THR A 464 -34.62 -2.36 -6.89
C THR A 464 -35.30 -1.00 -6.76
N ILE A 465 -36.12 -0.65 -7.77
CA ILE A 465 -37.43 0.03 -7.68
C ILE A 465 -37.58 0.96 -6.46
N VAL A 466 -36.86 2.08 -6.42
CA VAL A 466 -37.18 3.20 -5.54
C VAL A 466 -37.01 4.48 -6.37
N ASN A 467 -38.15 5.06 -6.75
CA ASN A 467 -38.38 6.41 -7.31
C ASN A 467 -37.27 7.03 -8.19
N ASP A 468 -37.62 7.40 -9.43
CA ASP A 468 -36.71 8.01 -10.42
C ASP A 468 -35.84 9.17 -9.90
N SER A 469 -36.32 9.93 -8.90
CA SER A 469 -35.57 11.02 -8.26
C SER A 469 -34.39 10.56 -7.37
N VAL A 470 -34.47 9.38 -6.75
CA VAL A 470 -33.40 8.80 -5.91
C VAL A 470 -32.35 8.12 -6.80
N ILE A 471 -32.80 7.46 -7.88
CA ILE A 471 -31.92 6.85 -8.88
C ILE A 471 -31.07 7.93 -9.58
N ALA A 472 -31.66 9.06 -9.96
CA ALA A 472 -30.94 10.18 -10.56
C ALA A 472 -29.84 10.73 -9.63
N LYS A 473 -30.15 10.97 -8.35
CA LYS A 473 -29.16 11.41 -7.35
C LYS A 473 -28.07 10.37 -7.08
N LYS A 474 -28.40 9.07 -7.12
CA LYS A 474 -27.42 7.98 -6.94
C LYS A 474 -26.49 7.87 -8.15
N ARG A 475 -27.00 8.06 -9.38
CA ARG A 475 -26.23 8.08 -10.62
C ARG A 475 -25.28 9.28 -10.73
N GLU A 476 -25.72 10.47 -10.34
CA GLU A 476 -24.87 11.68 -10.36
C GLU A 476 -23.63 11.57 -9.46
N ASN A 477 -23.66 10.63 -8.52
CA ASN A 477 -22.64 10.48 -7.49
C ASN A 477 -21.78 9.21 -7.63
N LEU A 478 -22.04 8.32 -8.59
CA LEU A 478 -21.19 7.16 -8.88
C LEU A 478 -20.00 7.53 -9.78
N PRO A 479 -18.84 6.87 -9.64
CA PRO A 479 -17.75 7.02 -10.61
C PRO A 479 -18.22 6.57 -12.01
N PRO A 480 -17.84 7.29 -13.09
CA PRO A 480 -18.34 7.04 -14.44
C PRO A 480 -17.64 5.84 -15.10
N PHE A 481 -17.92 4.64 -14.59
CA PHE A 481 -17.51 3.40 -15.24
C PHE A 481 -18.32 3.19 -16.53
N LEU A 482 -17.71 2.62 -17.58
CA LEU A 482 -18.46 2.15 -18.73
C LEU A 482 -19.38 0.99 -18.28
N PRO A 483 -20.60 0.90 -18.84
CA PRO A 483 -21.58 -0.14 -18.53
C PRO A 483 -21.21 -1.49 -19.17
N LEU A 484 -19.93 -1.85 -19.12
CA LEU A 484 -19.36 -3.06 -19.65
C LEU A 484 -18.71 -3.82 -18.50
N ARG A 485 -18.97 -5.12 -18.40
CA ARG A 485 -18.33 -5.99 -17.40
C ARG A 485 -16.83 -6.13 -17.68
N ASN A 486 -16.47 -6.29 -18.96
CA ASN A 486 -15.12 -6.55 -19.42
C ASN A 486 -14.71 -5.44 -20.40
N LEU A 487 -13.48 -4.94 -20.25
CA LEU A 487 -12.89 -3.96 -21.16
C LEU A 487 -11.89 -4.68 -22.05
N TYR A 488 -12.16 -4.72 -23.36
CA TYR A 488 -11.34 -5.47 -24.32
C TYR A 488 -10.40 -4.57 -25.11
N SER A 489 -10.76 -3.29 -25.28
CA SER A 489 -9.98 -2.34 -26.06
C SER A 489 -9.18 -1.39 -25.19
N GLN A 490 -7.92 -1.16 -25.58
CA GLN A 490 -7.06 -0.11 -25.03
C GLN A 490 -7.75 1.27 -25.03
N ARG A 491 -8.52 1.59 -26.08
CA ARG A 491 -9.27 2.85 -26.15
C ARG A 491 -10.35 2.96 -25.07
N GLN A 492 -11.05 1.86 -24.78
CA GLN A 492 -12.07 1.82 -23.72
C GLN A 492 -11.42 2.10 -22.37
N ILE A 493 -10.29 1.45 -22.09
CA ILE A 493 -9.50 1.62 -20.86
C ILE A 493 -9.06 3.08 -20.69
N VAL A 494 -8.44 3.66 -21.72
CA VAL A 494 -7.98 5.06 -21.69
C VAL A 494 -9.15 6.02 -21.48
N SER A 495 -10.26 5.82 -22.20
CA SER A 495 -11.45 6.68 -22.09
C SER A 495 -12.10 6.62 -20.71
N GLU A 496 -12.21 5.44 -20.12
CA GLU A 496 -12.76 5.25 -18.77
C GLU A 496 -11.82 5.83 -17.71
N ALA A 497 -10.50 5.63 -17.83
CA ALA A 497 -9.51 6.24 -16.95
C ALA A 497 -9.58 7.78 -16.99
N HIS A 498 -9.73 8.38 -18.18
CA HIS A 498 -9.97 9.83 -18.33
C HIS A 498 -11.26 10.28 -17.65
N ALA A 499 -12.36 9.55 -17.84
CA ALA A 499 -13.65 9.87 -17.23
C ALA A 499 -13.58 9.84 -15.70
N ILE A 500 -12.98 8.79 -15.12
CA ILE A 500 -12.79 8.64 -13.67
C ILE A 500 -11.87 9.73 -13.14
N TRP A 501 -10.75 10.02 -13.81
CA TRP A 501 -9.83 11.09 -13.41
C TRP A 501 -10.53 12.45 -13.35
N ASN A 502 -11.26 12.81 -14.41
CA ASN A 502 -12.00 14.07 -14.48
C ASN A 502 -13.12 14.14 -13.43
N TYR A 503 -13.85 13.04 -13.24
CA TYR A 503 -14.85 12.93 -12.17
C TYR A 503 -14.22 13.15 -10.79
N SER A 504 -13.09 12.51 -10.52
CA SER A 504 -12.35 12.66 -9.25
C SER A 504 -11.89 14.09 -9.02
N ILE A 505 -11.50 14.83 -10.06
CA ILE A 505 -11.18 16.25 -9.95
C ILE A 505 -12.40 17.09 -9.56
N ILE A 506 -13.56 16.82 -10.17
CA ILE A 506 -14.78 17.62 -9.96
C ILE A 506 -15.39 17.35 -8.58
N LYS A 507 -15.53 16.08 -8.21
CA LYS A 507 -16.30 15.63 -7.03
C LYS A 507 -15.45 15.47 -5.77
N THR A 508 -14.18 15.13 -5.90
CA THR A 508 -13.31 14.81 -4.75
C THR A 508 -11.91 15.42 -4.90
N PRO A 509 -11.74 16.76 -4.89
CA PRO A 509 -10.43 17.38 -5.11
C PRO A 509 -9.35 16.92 -4.11
N GLY A 510 -9.74 16.55 -2.88
CA GLY A 510 -8.81 16.00 -1.86
C GLY A 510 -8.19 14.64 -2.22
N CYS A 511 -8.72 13.92 -3.21
CA CYS A 511 -8.15 12.65 -3.67
C CYS A 511 -6.94 12.84 -4.60
N LEU A 512 -6.71 14.06 -5.09
CA LEU A 512 -5.63 14.38 -6.03
C LEU A 512 -4.32 14.53 -5.27
N ASN A 513 -3.35 13.70 -5.64
CA ASN A 513 -1.99 13.82 -5.16
C ASN A 513 -1.01 13.49 -6.30
N ARG A 514 0.27 13.80 -6.09
CA ARG A 514 1.34 13.55 -7.07
C ARG A 514 1.38 12.08 -7.51
N ALA A 515 1.17 11.14 -6.59
CA ALA A 515 1.23 9.71 -6.90
C ALA A 515 0.11 9.31 -7.87
N ASN A 516 -1.11 9.79 -7.65
CA ASN A 516 -2.29 9.52 -8.47
C ASN A 516 -2.15 10.13 -9.87
N LEU A 517 -1.59 11.34 -9.99
CA LEU A 517 -1.30 11.94 -11.30
C LEU A 517 -0.26 11.13 -12.07
N ILE A 518 0.83 10.71 -11.41
CA ILE A 518 1.86 9.89 -12.05
C ILE A 518 1.28 8.55 -12.51
N THR A 519 0.44 7.89 -11.70
CA THR A 519 -0.20 6.64 -12.11
C THR A 519 -1.17 6.85 -13.26
N PHE A 520 -2.00 7.90 -13.24
CA PHE A 520 -2.87 8.25 -14.36
C PHE A 520 -2.10 8.49 -15.66
N LEU A 521 -1.05 9.32 -15.63
CA LEU A 521 -0.21 9.58 -16.82
C LEU A 521 0.47 8.30 -17.32
N ARG A 522 0.84 7.38 -16.43
CA ARG A 522 1.35 6.05 -16.83
C ARG A 522 0.30 5.17 -17.46
N VAL A 523 -0.97 5.24 -17.05
CA VAL A 523 -2.06 4.53 -17.76
C VAL A 523 -2.08 4.96 -19.24
N LEU A 524 -2.01 6.27 -19.50
CA LEU A 524 -2.01 6.79 -20.87
C LEU A 524 -0.83 6.25 -21.71
N VAL A 525 0.36 6.22 -21.11
CA VAL A 525 1.55 5.67 -21.78
C VAL A 525 1.42 4.16 -21.98
N ASP A 526 1.16 3.39 -20.92
CA ASP A 526 1.21 1.92 -20.95
C ASP A 526 0.06 1.30 -21.75
N GLN A 527 -1.11 1.93 -21.77
CA GLN A 527 -2.28 1.48 -22.54
C GLN A 527 -2.31 2.06 -23.97
N GLY A 528 -1.33 2.87 -24.37
CA GLY A 528 -1.15 3.28 -25.76
C GLY A 528 -2.05 4.42 -26.22
N ALA A 529 -2.32 5.40 -25.35
CA ALA A 529 -2.95 6.66 -25.74
C ALA A 529 -2.13 7.37 -26.83
N SER A 530 -2.78 8.24 -27.61
CA SER A 530 -2.08 9.00 -28.65
C SER A 530 -1.06 9.97 -28.04
N LYS A 531 0.06 10.24 -28.73
CA LYS A 531 1.08 11.22 -28.31
C LYS A 531 0.44 12.56 -27.94
N ARG A 532 -0.53 13.02 -28.74
CA ARG A 532 -1.25 14.29 -28.52
C ARG A 532 -2.02 14.29 -27.21
N GLU A 533 -2.76 13.22 -26.93
CA GLU A 533 -3.61 13.09 -25.73
C GLU A 533 -2.77 13.01 -24.45
N PHE A 534 -1.63 12.29 -24.49
CA PHE A 534 -0.66 12.28 -23.40
C PHE A 534 -0.06 13.67 -23.15
N LEU A 535 0.45 14.36 -24.18
CA LEU A 535 1.07 15.68 -24.03
C LEU A 535 0.09 16.75 -23.54
N GLN A 536 -1.15 16.74 -24.06
CA GLN A 536 -2.22 17.63 -23.58
C GLN A 536 -2.48 17.40 -22.09
N SER A 537 -2.61 16.15 -21.66
CA SER A 537 -2.81 15.80 -20.24
C SER A 537 -1.61 16.18 -19.39
N PHE A 538 -0.39 15.97 -19.89
CA PHE A 538 0.85 16.29 -19.18
C PHE A 538 0.99 17.80 -18.95
N ASP A 539 0.77 18.62 -19.97
CA ASP A 539 0.86 20.10 -19.89
C ASP A 539 -0.32 20.73 -19.14
N GLN A 540 -1.49 20.10 -19.16
CA GLN A 540 -2.63 20.49 -18.33
C GLN A 540 -2.32 20.26 -16.84
N PHE A 541 -1.79 19.07 -16.54
CA PHE A 541 -1.32 18.54 -15.26
C PHE A 541 -0.22 19.32 -14.55
N THR A 542 0.79 19.71 -15.33
CA THR A 542 2.14 19.98 -14.80
C THR A 542 2.72 21.27 -15.35
N TYR A 543 3.71 21.82 -14.64
CA TYR A 543 4.50 22.95 -15.09
C TYR A 543 6.00 22.75 -14.80
N ALA A 544 6.86 23.32 -15.64
CA ALA A 544 8.30 23.07 -15.57
C ALA A 544 9.00 23.83 -14.44
N ASN A 545 8.73 25.13 -14.25
CA ASN A 545 9.34 26.00 -13.22
C ASN A 545 8.38 27.13 -12.79
N GLU A 546 8.52 27.65 -11.57
CA GLU A 546 7.67 28.71 -10.98
C GLU A 546 7.63 30.01 -11.83
N GLU A 547 8.67 30.31 -12.60
CA GLU A 547 8.76 31.52 -13.42
C GLU A 547 8.08 31.42 -14.80
N ILE A 548 7.63 30.23 -15.22
CA ILE A 548 7.10 30.04 -16.59
C ILE A 548 5.80 29.22 -16.53
N SER A 549 4.68 29.94 -16.42
CA SER A 549 3.36 29.45 -16.81
C SER A 549 3.21 29.48 -18.35
N LYS A 550 4.09 28.78 -19.07
CA LYS A 550 3.89 28.49 -20.51
C LYS A 550 3.92 26.98 -20.75
N PRO A 551 2.94 26.42 -21.49
CA PRO A 551 3.00 25.03 -21.94
C PRO A 551 4.18 24.84 -22.91
N ALA A 552 5.04 23.86 -22.65
CA ALA A 552 6.26 23.63 -23.42
C ALA A 552 5.99 22.90 -24.76
N PHE A 553 4.91 22.13 -24.88
CA PHE A 553 4.67 21.28 -26.07
C PHE A 553 3.70 21.87 -27.11
N THR A 554 3.13 23.06 -26.89
CA THR A 554 2.25 23.71 -27.88
C THR A 554 2.96 24.16 -29.16
N SER A 555 4.29 24.24 -29.19
CA SER A 555 5.09 24.56 -30.38
C SER A 555 5.32 23.38 -31.32
N LEU A 556 5.28 22.13 -30.81
CA LEU A 556 5.54 20.92 -31.61
C LEU A 556 4.34 20.42 -32.42
N LEU A 557 3.13 20.88 -32.12
CA LEU A 557 1.91 20.53 -32.86
C LEU A 557 1.75 21.30 -34.18
N ASN A 558 2.46 22.42 -34.35
CA ASN A 558 2.25 23.33 -35.48
C ASN A 558 3.23 23.14 -36.66
N GLN A 559 4.18 22.21 -36.58
CA GLN A 559 5.20 22.01 -37.62
C GLN A 559 4.95 20.84 -38.57
N GLY A 560 3.78 20.19 -38.50
CA GLY A 560 3.49 18.97 -39.24
C GLY A 560 2.34 19.08 -40.24
N THR A 561 2.31 20.08 -41.13
CA THR A 561 1.51 20.03 -42.36
C THR A 561 2.02 21.03 -43.39
N ILE A 562 2.86 20.59 -44.32
CA ILE A 562 3.04 21.21 -45.64
C ILE A 562 3.11 20.07 -46.65
N VAL A 563 2.12 19.95 -47.54
CA VAL A 563 2.24 19.61 -48.98
C VAL A 563 1.00 20.15 -49.70
N GLU A 564 1.22 21.15 -50.57
CA GLU A 564 0.61 21.51 -51.88
C GLU A 564 -0.93 21.56 -52.03
N SER A 565 -1.58 22.49 -52.75
CA SER A 565 -1.22 23.18 -53.99
C SER A 565 -2.09 24.43 -54.27
N SER A 566 -1.45 25.52 -54.72
CA SER A 566 -1.86 26.51 -55.75
C SER A 566 -3.30 27.03 -55.88
N LYS A 567 -3.51 28.35 -55.72
CA LYS A 567 -3.56 29.33 -56.83
C LYS A 567 -3.90 30.75 -56.32
N ASP A 568 -3.02 31.68 -56.68
CA ASP A 568 -3.17 33.08 -57.05
C ASP A 568 -4.44 33.84 -56.66
N SER A 569 -4.26 34.94 -55.91
CA SER A 569 -4.59 36.30 -56.35
C SER A 569 -4.04 37.32 -55.35
N GLU A 570 -3.04 38.09 -55.79
CA GLU A 570 -2.56 39.30 -55.14
C GLU A 570 -3.61 40.42 -55.22
N VAL A 571 -3.91 41.10 -54.11
CA VAL A 571 -4.19 42.55 -54.12
C VAL A 571 -3.63 43.18 -52.83
N GLN A 572 -2.94 44.30 -53.04
CA GLN A 572 -2.17 45.11 -52.10
C GLN A 572 -2.98 45.85 -51.02
N ILE A 573 -2.40 45.83 -49.80
CA ILE A 573 -2.12 46.96 -48.89
C ILE A 573 -3.29 47.87 -48.49
N MET A 574 -3.62 47.90 -47.19
CA MET A 574 -3.48 49.10 -46.35
C MET A 574 -3.73 48.80 -44.87
N SER A 575 -2.79 49.29 -44.06
CA SER A 575 -2.78 49.28 -42.62
C SER A 575 -3.89 50.14 -42.02
N THR A 576 -4.70 49.57 -41.14
CA THR A 576 -5.26 50.28 -39.99
C THR A 576 -5.28 49.35 -38.79
N VAL A 577 -4.58 49.80 -37.74
CA VAL A 577 -4.57 49.18 -36.42
C VAL A 577 -5.95 49.42 -35.80
N GLU A 578 -6.79 48.39 -35.76
CA GLU A 578 -7.88 48.32 -34.80
C GLU A 578 -7.93 46.92 -34.17
N THR A 579 -7.77 46.95 -32.86
CA THR A 579 -7.86 45.86 -31.91
C THR A 579 -9.10 45.01 -32.13
N THR A 580 -8.93 43.76 -32.56
CA THR A 580 -9.94 42.70 -32.38
C THR A 580 -9.26 41.46 -31.81
N GLU A 581 -9.85 40.98 -30.72
CA GLU A 581 -9.41 39.85 -29.91
C GLU A 581 -9.33 38.54 -30.72
N PRO A 582 -8.36 37.64 -30.45
CA PRO A 582 -8.38 36.33 -31.08
C PRO A 582 -9.52 35.51 -30.50
N ALA A 583 -10.34 34.98 -31.41
CA ALA A 583 -11.48 34.11 -31.16
C ALA A 583 -11.20 33.06 -30.08
N THR A 584 -12.09 33.05 -29.09
CA THR A 584 -12.14 32.12 -27.97
C THR A 584 -12.38 30.69 -28.47
N THR A 585 -11.34 29.88 -28.54
CA THR A 585 -11.47 28.43 -28.36
C THR A 585 -12.05 28.18 -26.97
N THR A 586 -13.35 27.93 -26.90
CA THR A 586 -14.06 27.64 -25.66
C THR A 586 -13.54 26.32 -25.10
N LEU A 587 -12.73 26.42 -24.04
CA LEU A 587 -12.33 25.27 -23.23
C LEU A 587 -13.59 24.49 -22.80
N PRO A 588 -13.64 23.15 -22.95
CA PRO A 588 -14.73 22.32 -22.43
C PRO A 588 -15.16 22.71 -21.00
N PRO A 589 -16.45 22.61 -20.63
CA PRO A 589 -16.97 23.06 -19.33
C PRO A 589 -16.21 22.49 -18.12
N VAL A 590 -15.75 21.24 -18.23
CA VAL A 590 -14.90 20.58 -17.23
C VAL A 590 -13.55 21.28 -17.09
N LEU A 591 -12.92 21.73 -18.17
CA LEU A 591 -11.63 22.43 -18.13
C LEU A 591 -11.75 23.82 -17.49
N ARG A 592 -12.92 24.46 -17.60
CA ARG A 592 -13.20 25.70 -16.88
C ARG A 592 -13.34 25.46 -15.37
N ILE A 593 -14.08 24.41 -14.96
CA ILE A 593 -14.22 24.01 -13.56
C ILE A 593 -12.88 23.53 -12.97
N VAL A 594 -12.07 22.79 -13.74
CA VAL A 594 -10.70 22.42 -13.35
C VAL A 594 -9.87 23.67 -13.17
N LYS A 595 -9.89 24.65 -14.08
CA LYS A 595 -9.12 25.89 -13.92
C LYS A 595 -9.60 26.79 -12.76
N GLU A 596 -10.91 26.81 -12.49
CA GLU A 596 -11.54 27.58 -11.41
C GLU A 596 -11.38 26.93 -10.02
N ARG A 597 -11.40 25.59 -9.92
CA ARG A 597 -11.22 24.84 -8.66
C ARG A 597 -9.78 24.36 -8.42
N PHE A 598 -8.98 24.23 -9.47
CA PHE A 598 -7.60 23.72 -9.46
C PHE A 598 -6.65 24.84 -9.90
N GLY A 599 -6.38 25.76 -8.98
CA GLY A 599 -5.45 26.87 -9.18
C GLY A 599 -3.97 26.51 -9.12
N GLN A 600 -3.60 25.24 -8.94
CA GLN A 600 -2.21 24.81 -8.81
C GLN A 600 -1.92 23.62 -9.72
N LYS A 601 -1.36 23.88 -10.91
CA LYS A 601 -0.60 22.86 -11.63
C LYS A 601 0.46 22.27 -10.69
N LEU A 602 0.89 21.03 -10.91
CA LEU A 602 1.96 20.43 -10.10
C LEU A 602 3.33 20.67 -10.73
N GLU A 603 4.33 21.04 -9.92
CA GLU A 603 5.72 21.21 -10.39
C GLU A 603 6.24 19.84 -10.91
N ARG A 604 6.92 19.87 -12.06
CA ARG A 604 7.54 18.68 -12.63
C ARG A 604 8.71 18.22 -11.76
N GLU A 605 8.49 17.15 -10.99
CA GLU A 605 9.55 16.48 -10.23
C GLU A 605 10.20 15.32 -11.03
N THR A 606 11.26 14.74 -10.49
CA THR A 606 12.02 13.64 -11.12
C THR A 606 11.16 12.49 -11.65
N GLN A 607 10.09 12.11 -10.95
CA GLN A 607 9.23 10.99 -11.37
C GLN A 607 8.34 11.34 -12.58
N LEU A 608 7.92 12.60 -12.72
CA LEU A 608 7.16 13.05 -13.88
C LEU A 608 8.04 13.06 -15.13
N TYR A 609 9.30 13.51 -15.01
CA TYR A 609 10.27 13.39 -16.10
C TYR A 609 10.57 11.94 -16.47
N ARG A 610 10.59 11.01 -15.52
CA ARG A 610 10.70 9.57 -15.84
C ARG A 610 9.48 9.05 -16.61
N THR A 611 8.28 9.50 -16.27
CA THR A 611 7.08 9.18 -17.07
C THR A 611 7.16 9.76 -18.47
N LEU A 612 7.73 10.97 -18.64
CA LEU A 612 7.98 11.58 -19.95
C LEU A 612 9.01 10.77 -20.78
N LEU A 613 10.09 10.27 -20.15
CA LEU A 613 11.04 9.37 -20.82
C LEU A 613 10.38 8.06 -21.26
N SER A 614 9.55 7.47 -20.41
CA SER A 614 8.78 6.27 -20.74
C SER A 614 7.83 6.50 -21.92
N ALA A 615 7.23 7.69 -22.00
CA ALA A 615 6.41 8.11 -23.13
C ALA A 615 7.25 8.25 -24.40
N GLY A 616 8.40 8.94 -24.35
CA GLY A 616 9.31 9.10 -25.48
C GLY A 616 9.79 7.75 -26.04
N LYS A 617 10.16 6.82 -25.15
CA LYS A 617 10.47 5.43 -25.52
C LYS A 617 9.32 4.76 -26.30
N ARG A 618 8.07 4.89 -25.81
CA ARG A 618 6.93 4.23 -26.45
C ARG A 618 6.57 4.85 -27.80
N TYR A 619 6.61 6.17 -27.89
CA TYR A 619 6.29 6.91 -29.12
C TYR A 619 7.45 6.96 -30.11
N LYS A 620 8.61 6.40 -29.75
CA LYS A 620 9.86 6.46 -30.53
C LYS A 620 10.29 7.89 -30.85
N ASP A 621 10.17 8.77 -29.86
CA ASP A 621 10.41 10.21 -30.01
C ASP A 621 11.63 10.64 -29.20
N LEU A 622 12.73 10.90 -29.91
CA LEU A 622 13.99 11.33 -29.31
C LEU A 622 13.91 12.75 -28.75
N GLU A 623 13.21 13.67 -29.43
CA GLU A 623 13.06 15.06 -29.00
C GLU A 623 12.36 15.14 -27.63
N MET A 624 11.37 14.26 -27.41
CA MET A 624 10.71 14.13 -26.10
C MET A 624 11.68 13.69 -24.99
N CYS A 625 12.63 12.82 -25.29
CA CYS A 625 13.65 12.41 -24.32
C CYS A 625 14.66 13.54 -24.04
N GLU A 626 15.07 14.28 -25.07
CA GLU A 626 16.00 15.41 -24.95
C GLU A 626 15.38 16.58 -24.17
N THR A 627 14.12 16.92 -24.45
CA THR A 627 13.39 17.93 -23.68
C THR A 627 13.27 17.54 -22.22
N ALA A 628 12.95 16.27 -21.92
CA ALA A 628 12.94 15.76 -20.55
C ALA A 628 14.31 15.88 -19.86
N TRP A 629 15.41 15.66 -20.60
CA TRP A 629 16.77 15.82 -20.08
C TRP A 629 17.09 17.28 -19.74
N VAL A 630 16.80 18.21 -20.65
CA VAL A 630 17.06 19.65 -20.48
C VAL A 630 16.23 20.22 -19.33
N GLU A 631 14.92 19.99 -19.32
CA GLU A 631 14.02 20.48 -18.27
C GLU A 631 14.37 19.87 -16.89
N ARG A 632 14.68 18.56 -16.84
CA ARG A 632 15.12 17.92 -15.59
C ARG A 632 16.43 18.52 -15.08
N GLY A 633 17.32 18.93 -15.98
CA GLY A 633 18.56 19.65 -15.67
C GLY A 633 18.28 20.99 -14.99
N GLN A 634 17.33 21.77 -15.50
CA GLN A 634 16.87 23.02 -14.89
C GLN A 634 16.25 22.78 -13.51
N TYR A 635 15.41 21.74 -13.37
CA TYR A 635 14.84 21.35 -12.08
C TYR A 635 15.90 20.98 -11.02
N ARG A 636 17.11 20.54 -11.40
CA ARG A 636 18.22 20.32 -10.42
C ARG A 636 18.67 21.62 -9.75
N ASN A 637 18.45 22.75 -10.40
CA ASN A 637 18.92 24.04 -9.95
C ASN A 637 17.91 24.75 -9.03
N THR A 638 16.68 24.27 -8.94
CA THR A 638 15.63 24.85 -8.09
C THR A 638 15.91 24.61 -6.61
N GLU A 639 15.39 25.48 -5.75
CA GLU A 639 15.51 25.34 -4.29
C GLU A 639 14.80 24.08 -3.77
N ALA A 640 13.69 23.69 -4.41
CA ALA A 640 12.96 22.47 -4.12
C ALA A 640 13.83 21.21 -4.24
N PHE A 641 14.74 21.14 -5.23
CA PHE A 641 15.65 20.01 -5.37
C PHE A 641 16.88 20.13 -4.47
N LYS A 642 17.46 21.33 -4.34
CA LYS A 642 18.67 21.59 -3.54
C LYS A 642 18.45 21.38 -2.04
N SER A 643 17.24 21.63 -1.54
CA SER A 643 16.86 21.42 -0.13
C SER A 643 16.78 19.95 0.29
N LEU A 644 16.73 19.01 -0.66
CA LEU A 644 16.67 17.58 -0.35
C LEU A 644 18.00 17.08 0.28
N PRO A 645 17.98 16.06 1.17
CA PRO A 645 19.21 15.46 1.66
C PRO A 645 20.07 14.90 0.52
N ARG A 646 21.39 15.08 0.60
CA ARG A 646 22.35 14.69 -0.46
C ARG A 646 22.17 13.24 -0.95
N HIS A 647 21.94 12.30 -0.03
CA HIS A 647 21.71 10.89 -0.40
C HIS A 647 20.44 10.68 -1.24
N VAL A 648 19.38 11.47 -1.00
CA VAL A 648 18.12 11.42 -1.78
C VAL A 648 18.34 12.03 -3.16
N GLN A 649 19.10 13.14 -3.24
CA GLN A 649 19.46 13.76 -4.52
C GLN A 649 20.25 12.79 -5.40
N GLU A 650 21.30 12.17 -4.84
CA GLU A 650 22.12 11.17 -5.54
C GLU A 650 21.27 9.99 -6.04
N LYS A 651 20.37 9.47 -5.19
CA LYS A 651 19.44 8.40 -5.58
C LYS A 651 18.50 8.82 -6.71
N LYS A 652 17.84 9.98 -6.61
CA LYS A 652 16.93 10.49 -7.65
C LYS A 652 17.66 10.76 -8.98
N ASN A 653 18.88 11.28 -8.92
CA ASN A 653 19.70 11.54 -10.11
C ASN A 653 20.11 10.22 -10.77
N PHE A 654 20.50 9.22 -9.99
CA PHE A 654 20.86 7.90 -10.51
C PHE A 654 19.66 7.18 -11.14
N GLU A 655 18.50 7.22 -10.48
CA GLU A 655 17.26 6.65 -11.04
C GLU A 655 16.89 7.27 -12.39
N PHE A 656 16.99 8.61 -12.52
CA PHE A 656 16.72 9.29 -13.78
C PHE A 656 17.75 8.94 -14.87
N ALA A 657 19.05 8.95 -14.54
CA ALA A 657 20.11 8.59 -15.47
C ALA A 657 19.95 7.15 -16.00
N LYS A 658 19.57 6.22 -15.13
CA LYS A 658 19.26 4.84 -15.53
C LYS A 658 18.14 4.78 -16.55
N GLU A 659 17.00 5.43 -16.28
CA GLU A 659 15.87 5.44 -17.21
C GLU A 659 16.22 6.13 -18.54
N MET A 660 17.03 7.18 -18.51
CA MET A 660 17.49 7.86 -19.73
C MET A 660 18.30 6.92 -20.62
N VAL A 661 19.32 6.26 -20.05
CA VAL A 661 20.17 5.32 -20.79
C VAL A 661 19.34 4.16 -21.36
N LEU A 662 18.41 3.61 -20.58
CA LEU A 662 17.50 2.56 -21.05
C LEU A 662 16.58 3.06 -22.17
N SER A 663 16.07 4.29 -22.07
CA SER A 663 15.21 4.88 -23.10
C SER A 663 15.97 5.10 -24.41
N MET A 664 17.19 5.67 -24.36
CA MET A 664 18.05 5.81 -25.54
C MET A 664 18.41 4.45 -26.17
N THR A 665 18.71 3.46 -25.33
CA THR A 665 18.97 2.08 -25.77
C THR A 665 17.76 1.51 -26.51
N ASP A 666 16.54 1.82 -26.07
CA ASP A 666 15.29 1.38 -26.69
C ASP A 666 14.93 2.13 -27.98
N LEU A 667 15.38 3.38 -28.11
CA LEU A 667 15.33 4.15 -29.35
C LEU A 667 16.41 3.76 -30.37
N ASN A 668 17.29 2.82 -30.03
CA ASN A 668 18.45 2.40 -30.83
C ASN A 668 19.54 3.48 -31.00
N GLU A 669 19.52 4.51 -30.14
CA GLU A 669 20.54 5.57 -30.08
C GLU A 669 21.71 5.14 -29.18
N LEU A 670 22.42 4.09 -29.62
CA LEU A 670 23.39 3.37 -28.78
C LEU A 670 24.65 4.21 -28.48
N GLU A 671 25.13 5.00 -29.43
CA GLU A 671 26.28 5.87 -29.20
C GLU A 671 25.98 6.95 -28.15
N LEU A 672 24.79 7.57 -28.23
CA LEU A 672 24.35 8.58 -27.27
C LEU A 672 24.22 7.99 -25.87
N ALA A 673 23.70 6.76 -25.77
CA ALA A 673 23.63 6.01 -24.53
C ALA A 673 25.03 5.76 -23.93
N VAL A 674 26.01 5.31 -24.74
CA VAL A 674 27.39 5.07 -24.29
C VAL A 674 28.09 6.37 -23.89
N LYS A 675 27.91 7.45 -24.65
CA LYS A 675 28.44 8.80 -24.32
C LYS A 675 27.88 9.29 -22.98
N THR A 676 26.59 9.06 -22.72
CA THR A 676 25.92 9.43 -21.46
C THR A 676 26.45 8.61 -20.27
N VAL A 677 26.68 7.30 -20.45
CA VAL A 677 27.29 6.46 -19.41
C VAL A 677 28.75 6.88 -19.15
N SER A 678 29.52 7.15 -20.21
CA SER A 678 30.93 7.53 -20.12
C SER A 678 31.13 8.86 -19.41
N SER A 679 30.30 9.87 -19.74
CA SER A 679 30.34 11.18 -19.08
C SER A 679 29.92 11.13 -17.60
N THR A 680 29.09 10.16 -17.22
CA THR A 680 28.58 10.03 -15.84
C THR A 680 29.27 8.95 -15.00
N ARG A 681 30.33 8.32 -15.54
CA ARG A 681 31.01 7.16 -14.90
C ARG A 681 31.56 7.42 -13.50
N THR A 682 31.97 8.66 -13.21
CA THR A 682 32.53 9.05 -11.89
C THR A 682 31.44 9.42 -10.88
N LEU A 683 30.24 9.72 -11.35
CA LEU A 683 29.12 10.19 -10.53
C LEU A 683 28.24 9.04 -10.04
N PHE A 684 28.10 7.98 -10.85
CA PHE A 684 27.16 6.89 -10.59
C PHE A 684 27.83 5.51 -10.59
N PRO A 685 27.38 4.58 -9.72
CA PRO A 685 27.89 3.22 -9.68
C PRO A 685 27.22 2.37 -10.76
N TRP A 686 27.66 2.53 -12.01
CA TRP A 686 27.20 1.69 -13.12
C TRP A 686 27.71 0.27 -12.95
N ASN A 687 26.81 -0.71 -12.97
CA ASN A 687 27.16 -2.13 -12.89
C ASN A 687 26.68 -2.88 -14.13
N PHE A 688 27.25 -4.06 -14.36
CA PHE A 688 26.96 -4.85 -15.56
C PHE A 688 25.48 -5.26 -15.62
N TYR A 689 24.83 -5.54 -14.48
CA TYR A 689 23.40 -5.86 -14.45
C TYR A 689 22.53 -4.73 -15.01
N LEU A 690 22.87 -3.47 -14.70
CA LEU A 690 22.13 -2.30 -15.17
C LEU A 690 22.39 -1.99 -16.65
N LEU A 691 23.62 -2.22 -17.13
CA LEU A 691 24.02 -1.93 -18.51
C LEU A 691 23.85 -3.13 -19.45
N ASN A 692 23.47 -4.31 -18.94
CA ASN A 692 23.28 -5.50 -19.76
C ASN A 692 22.34 -5.29 -20.95
N PRO A 693 21.19 -4.60 -20.84
CA PRO A 693 20.33 -4.33 -22.00
C PRO A 693 21.05 -3.54 -23.11
N LEU A 694 21.86 -2.54 -22.73
CA LEU A 694 22.67 -1.75 -23.67
C LEU A 694 23.80 -2.60 -24.29
N TYR A 695 24.48 -3.39 -23.47
CA TYR A 695 25.54 -4.29 -23.92
C TYR A 695 25.03 -5.32 -24.93
N GLN A 696 23.87 -5.95 -24.68
CA GLN A 696 23.27 -6.89 -25.63
C GLN A 696 22.96 -6.20 -26.96
N LYS A 697 22.30 -5.04 -26.95
CA LYS A 697 22.01 -4.32 -28.20
C LYS A 697 23.24 -3.83 -28.95
N LEU A 698 24.31 -3.44 -28.26
CA LEU A 698 25.58 -3.09 -28.90
C LEU A 698 26.23 -4.30 -29.55
N LYS A 699 26.19 -5.45 -28.87
CA LYS A 699 26.69 -6.71 -29.41
C LYS A 699 25.89 -7.17 -30.63
N ASP A 700 24.56 -7.09 -30.56
CA ASP A 700 23.65 -7.47 -31.64
C ASP A 700 23.84 -6.60 -32.89
N ASN A 701 24.17 -5.32 -32.70
CA ASN A 701 24.50 -4.39 -33.80
C ASN A 701 25.99 -4.39 -34.21
N GLY A 702 26.83 -5.25 -33.63
CA GLY A 702 28.24 -5.40 -34.03
C GLY A 702 29.23 -4.33 -33.51
N PHE A 703 28.84 -3.50 -32.55
CA PHE A 703 29.70 -2.44 -31.98
C PHE A 703 30.69 -2.99 -30.94
N THR A 704 31.77 -3.63 -31.41
CA THR A 704 32.77 -4.32 -30.56
C THR A 704 33.58 -3.37 -29.67
N GLU A 705 33.97 -2.19 -30.16
CA GLU A 705 34.72 -1.19 -29.39
C GLU A 705 33.89 -0.62 -28.23
N LEU A 706 32.65 -0.23 -28.49
CA LEU A 706 31.72 0.29 -27.47
C LEU A 706 31.38 -0.77 -26.39
N CYS A 707 31.38 -2.07 -26.76
CA CYS A 707 31.23 -3.15 -25.80
C CYS A 707 32.42 -3.26 -24.82
N GLN A 708 33.63 -3.02 -25.32
CA GLN A 708 34.85 -2.99 -24.48
C GLN A 708 34.81 -1.79 -23.52
N ASP A 709 34.35 -0.63 -23.98
CA ASP A 709 34.18 0.57 -23.16
C ASP A 709 33.21 0.35 -21.99
N ILE A 710 32.03 -0.25 -22.26
CA ILE A 710 31.07 -0.58 -21.19
C ILE A 710 31.66 -1.56 -20.19
N SER A 711 32.36 -2.59 -20.68
CA SER A 711 33.00 -3.59 -19.83
C SER A 711 34.06 -2.95 -18.93
N PHE A 712 34.85 -2.02 -19.48
CA PHE A 712 35.82 -1.24 -18.73
C PHE A 712 35.16 -0.35 -17.67
N ILE A 713 34.07 0.34 -18.01
CA ILE A 713 33.32 1.19 -17.08
C ILE A 713 32.75 0.37 -15.92
N CYS A 714 32.18 -0.81 -16.20
CA CYS A 714 31.66 -1.70 -15.16
C CYS A 714 32.75 -2.24 -14.22
N ASN A 715 33.95 -2.50 -14.76
CA ASN A 715 35.09 -3.01 -13.97
C ASN A 715 35.77 -1.91 -13.12
N THR A 716 35.67 -0.65 -13.55
CA THR A 716 36.27 0.50 -12.85
C THR A 716 35.29 1.24 -11.95
N ALA A 717 34.01 0.84 -11.95
CA ALA A 717 32.98 1.49 -11.14
C ALA A 717 33.29 1.40 -9.63
N PRO A 718 33.10 2.50 -8.88
CA PRO A 718 33.34 2.50 -7.44
C PRO A 718 32.42 1.49 -6.74
N ARG A 719 33.00 0.46 -6.11
CA ARG A 719 32.28 -0.49 -5.25
C ARG A 719 31.81 0.20 -3.97
N LYS A 720 30.79 1.06 -4.05
CA LYS A 720 30.04 1.48 -2.87
C LYS A 720 29.18 0.30 -2.44
N ASN A 721 29.51 -0.31 -1.30
CA ASN A 721 28.71 -1.34 -0.64
C ASN A 721 27.33 -0.79 -0.25
N TYR A 722 26.37 -0.80 -1.18
CA TYR A 722 24.96 -0.76 -0.82
C TYR A 722 24.58 -2.18 -0.38
N LYS A 723 24.81 -2.48 0.90
CA LYS A 723 24.16 -3.63 1.54
C LYS A 723 22.66 -3.31 1.59
N ASN A 724 21.88 -4.03 0.79
CA ASN A 724 20.43 -4.12 0.95
C ASN A 724 20.08 -4.82 2.25
#